data_AF-A0A812QNC9-F1
#
_entry.id   AF-A0A812QNC9-F1
#
_cell.length_a   1.000
_cell.length_b   1.000
_cell.length_c   1.000
_cell.angle_alpha   90.00
_cell.angle_beta   90.00
_cell.angle_gamma   90.00
#
_symmetry.space_group_name_H-M   'P 1'
#
loop_
_entity.id
_entity.type
_entity.pdbx_description
1 polymer ?
#
loop_
_entity_poly.entity_id
_entity_poly.type
_entity_poly.pdbx_seq_one_letter_code
_entity_poly.pdbx_strand_id
1 'polypeptide(L)'
;MTNIVCSEPSEDAIAQSSSTAPVLALSLSHNFAWALAGNVTFAACQGANLVLLAKATDPTMVGRFALALAITAPLFLLTNLQLRAIQATDSQAQYRFGNYLALRLLTTCIALGLLPLIVMSAGYAWSLAAVALMIGVGKSFDAINDVMYGLVQKHERLDRGGFARIVAGFGTVAGLGTLLYFTGSLFWAATGWALGHGIVTFTAPYWVGSEIVALESELASPKLFAPIWDRDRLVQLGLLSLPMGLVMMLGSLQLNAPRYFIEHYLDERFLGIYAAIAYVMLAGNMISLAMGQAVTPRMAKHFAAAEFKSYFGILGRLMGLSVLGGIVAVAVAWLAGEWILTLLFTAEYAQYSSVLVCLAAVLGIETATSFMGEAMTSTRRFRIQMPVLLAALLAAAIACVVLIPRYELMGAAIATGVGAFTQLLGGSMIASNERPIRVAQVVHGLVVGGIETWLVNVLKTIDRNRFQVDFITSRPEACYYDDTVRALGANLIHCPSPRKPWIYGPALRKILKDGQYDAVHAHVDHYGGFIMRVARSAGVKVRIAHSHSDTSRKQSQANLWRQFYLKSTKRWIRTSATQGLAVSDLAGRSLFPTWGNDQRWNTLYCGIDTEAFHQTVNRDAIRKKFGLPEDAIVLGHLGGFREPKNHVFLVEIAKAMRSIDSRAHLLLVGDGPLREDIQRLVDQANLQQHFTFAGLVDDATEV
;
A
#
# COMPACT_ATOMS: atom_id res chain seq x y z
N MET A 1 -41.84 27.79 14.59
CA MET A 1 -41.06 29.02 14.35
C MET A 1 -40.14 29.27 15.54
N THR A 2 -38.88 28.86 15.41
CA THR A 2 -37.74 29.39 16.20
C THR A 2 -36.48 28.91 15.49
N ASN A 3 -35.91 29.80 14.68
CA ASN A 3 -34.67 29.56 13.95
C ASN A 3 -33.50 29.66 14.93
N ILE A 4 -32.73 28.59 15.11
CA ILE A 4 -31.39 28.66 15.71
C ILE A 4 -30.40 28.68 14.54
N VAL A 5 -29.88 29.89 14.28
CA VAL A 5 -28.79 30.15 13.34
C VAL A 5 -27.50 29.61 13.97
N CYS A 6 -26.85 28.64 13.34
CA CYS A 6 -25.47 28.27 13.66
C CYS A 6 -24.54 29.34 13.09
N SER A 7 -23.93 30.14 13.97
CA SER A 7 -22.78 30.98 13.64
C SER A 7 -21.53 30.11 13.55
N GLU A 8 -20.77 30.22 12.46
CA GLU A 8 -19.42 29.67 12.34
C GLU A 8 -18.49 30.25 13.43
N PRO A 9 -17.55 29.46 14.01
CA PRO A 9 -16.60 29.99 14.97
C PRO A 9 -15.59 30.90 14.26
N SER A 10 -15.20 32.01 14.90
CA SER A 10 -14.17 32.93 14.41
C SER A 10 -12.79 32.26 14.35
N GLU A 11 -11.99 32.60 13.33
CA GLU A 11 -10.63 32.09 13.11
C GLU A 11 -9.70 32.26 14.32
N ASP A 12 -9.93 33.26 15.17
CA ASP A 12 -9.15 33.50 16.39
C ASP A 12 -9.40 32.46 17.51
N ALA A 13 -10.53 31.76 17.51
CA ALA A 13 -10.82 30.70 18.47
C ALA A 13 -10.08 29.38 18.14
N ILE A 14 -9.67 29.19 16.89
CA ILE A 14 -8.89 28.03 16.44
C ILE A 14 -7.40 28.19 16.79
N ALA A 15 -6.92 29.42 16.94
CA ALA A 15 -5.51 29.70 17.24
C ALA A 15 -5.14 29.60 18.74
N GLN A 16 -6.11 29.55 19.66
CA GLN A 16 -5.84 29.57 21.12
C GLN A 16 -6.01 28.24 21.86
N SER A 17 -6.46 27.16 21.20
CA SER A 17 -6.62 25.84 21.84
C SER A 17 -5.36 24.95 21.79
N SER A 18 -4.27 25.38 21.15
CA SER A 18 -3.07 24.55 20.91
C SER A 18 -1.91 24.76 21.91
N SER A 19 -2.20 25.00 23.19
CA SER A 19 -1.17 25.30 24.21
C SER A 19 -1.06 24.31 25.38
N THR A 20 -1.41 23.03 25.18
CA THR A 20 -1.01 21.97 26.12
C THR A 20 0.40 21.49 25.78
N ALA A 21 1.33 21.62 26.75
CA ALA A 21 2.72 21.22 26.60
C ALA A 21 2.83 19.76 26.11
N PRO A 22 3.65 19.45 25.09
CA PRO A 22 3.81 18.08 24.63
C PRO A 22 4.47 17.27 25.76
N VAL A 23 3.86 16.13 26.12
CA VAL A 23 4.55 15.09 26.90
C VAL A 23 5.88 14.85 26.19
N LEU A 24 6.98 15.13 26.89
CA LEU A 24 8.34 15.06 26.32
C LEU A 24 8.55 13.68 25.71
N ALA A 25 8.44 13.62 24.38
CA ALA A 25 8.72 12.43 23.61
C ALA A 25 10.16 11.99 23.90
N LEU A 26 10.35 10.70 24.17
CA LEU A 26 11.70 10.19 24.38
C LEU A 26 12.47 10.18 23.06
N SER A 27 13.79 10.36 23.13
CA SER A 27 14.63 10.21 21.95
C SER A 27 14.46 8.81 21.32
N LEU A 28 14.59 8.73 19.99
CA LEU A 28 14.42 7.49 19.23
C LEU A 28 15.24 6.31 19.77
N SER A 29 16.49 6.55 20.19
CA SER A 29 17.38 5.52 20.72
C SER A 29 16.88 4.95 22.05
N HIS A 30 16.38 5.81 22.95
CA HIS A 30 15.81 5.40 24.23
C HIS A 30 14.50 4.63 24.02
N ASN A 31 13.63 5.11 23.13
CA ASN A 31 12.40 4.42 22.75
C ASN A 31 12.68 3.02 22.19
N PHE A 32 13.65 2.92 21.28
CA PHE A 32 14.07 1.65 20.71
C PHE A 32 14.62 0.68 21.78
N ALA A 33 15.49 1.16 22.68
CA ALA A 33 16.07 0.33 23.74
C ALA A 33 15.00 -0.26 24.67
N TRP A 34 14.04 0.54 25.11
CA TRP A 34 12.94 0.08 25.96
C TRP A 34 12.01 -0.91 25.26
N ALA A 35 11.66 -0.64 24.00
CA ALA A 35 10.84 -1.56 23.22
C ALA A 35 11.53 -2.91 23.01
N LEU A 36 12.84 -2.89 22.68
CA LEU A 36 13.65 -4.09 22.51
C LEU A 36 13.74 -4.88 23.82
N ALA A 37 14.14 -4.22 24.91
CA ALA A 37 14.27 -4.85 26.22
C ALA A 37 12.95 -5.49 26.68
N GLY A 38 11.84 -4.78 26.50
CA GLY A 38 10.50 -5.28 26.84
C GLY A 38 10.10 -6.52 26.05
N ASN A 39 10.25 -6.50 24.73
CA ASN A 39 9.89 -7.62 23.86
C ASN A 39 10.78 -8.85 24.08
N VAL A 40 12.11 -8.65 24.21
CA VAL A 40 13.07 -9.73 24.44
C VAL A 40 12.81 -10.40 25.79
N THR A 41 12.65 -9.60 26.86
CA THR A 41 12.37 -10.13 28.20
C THR A 41 11.05 -10.89 28.22
N PHE A 42 9.99 -10.31 27.66
CA PHE A 42 8.69 -10.95 27.62
C PHE A 42 8.74 -12.30 26.91
N ALA A 43 9.41 -12.40 25.76
CA ALA A 43 9.53 -13.66 25.06
C ALA A 43 10.44 -14.67 25.79
N ALA A 44 11.53 -14.23 26.40
CA ALA A 44 12.35 -15.09 27.26
C ALA A 44 11.50 -15.69 28.40
N CYS A 45 10.60 -14.90 28.99
CA CYS A 45 9.64 -15.40 29.98
C CYS A 45 8.63 -16.39 29.37
N GLN A 46 8.15 -16.19 28.14
CA GLN A 46 7.31 -17.20 27.46
C GLN A 46 8.05 -18.53 27.29
N GLY A 47 9.37 -18.50 27.13
CA GLY A 47 10.20 -19.71 27.08
C GLY A 47 10.45 -20.33 28.41
N ALA A 48 10.69 -19.50 29.42
CA ALA A 48 10.79 -19.93 30.80
C ALA A 48 9.53 -20.66 31.26
N ASN A 49 8.32 -20.24 30.81
CA ASN A 49 7.08 -20.96 31.07
C ASN A 49 7.11 -22.40 30.52
N LEU A 50 7.59 -22.59 29.29
CA LEU A 50 7.67 -23.91 28.66
C LEU A 50 8.76 -24.78 29.29
N VAL A 51 9.93 -24.19 29.58
CA VAL A 51 11.02 -24.83 30.31
C VAL A 51 10.57 -25.26 31.70
N LEU A 52 9.84 -24.41 32.41
CA LEU A 52 9.34 -24.70 33.74
C LEU A 52 8.32 -25.86 33.70
N LEU A 53 7.40 -25.86 32.74
CA LEU A 53 6.49 -27.00 32.54
C LEU A 53 7.27 -28.29 32.23
N ALA A 54 8.22 -28.24 31.30
CA ALA A 54 8.99 -29.41 30.88
C ALA A 54 9.89 -30.00 31.98
N LYS A 55 10.36 -29.17 32.92
CA LYS A 55 11.17 -29.63 34.06
C LYS A 55 10.34 -30.08 35.25
N ALA A 56 9.19 -29.44 35.48
CA ALA A 56 8.33 -29.74 36.63
C ALA A 56 7.30 -30.85 36.35
N THR A 57 7.06 -31.19 35.08
CA THR A 57 6.04 -32.16 34.64
C THR A 57 6.60 -33.07 33.54
N ASP A 58 5.74 -33.88 32.93
CA ASP A 58 6.07 -34.77 31.82
C ASP A 58 5.76 -34.12 30.45
N PRO A 59 6.31 -34.66 29.33
CA PRO A 59 6.09 -34.09 28.01
C PRO A 59 4.62 -34.06 27.56
N THR A 60 3.74 -34.91 28.10
CA THR A 60 2.30 -34.91 27.76
C THR A 60 1.65 -33.61 28.22
N MET A 61 1.99 -33.11 29.42
CA MET A 61 1.49 -31.84 29.94
C MET A 61 1.99 -30.65 29.12
N VAL A 62 3.25 -30.70 28.69
CA VAL A 62 3.83 -29.72 27.74
C VAL A 62 3.08 -29.76 26.41
N GLY A 63 2.77 -30.94 25.90
CA GLY A 63 2.01 -31.15 24.66
C GLY A 63 0.61 -30.58 24.73
N ARG A 64 -0.14 -30.86 25.80
CA ARG A 64 -1.47 -30.29 26.05
C ARG A 64 -1.45 -28.76 26.13
N PHE A 65 -0.46 -28.20 26.82
CA PHE A 65 -0.28 -26.75 26.89
C PHE A 65 0.01 -26.15 25.50
N ALA A 66 0.91 -26.77 24.75
CA ALA A 66 1.28 -26.35 23.40
C ALA A 66 0.11 -26.48 22.41
N LEU A 67 -0.70 -27.53 22.52
CA LEU A 67 -1.92 -27.73 21.73
C LEU A 67 -2.95 -26.65 22.03
N ALA A 68 -3.19 -26.38 23.31
CA ALA A 68 -4.12 -25.34 23.72
C ALA A 68 -3.66 -23.95 23.25
N LEU A 69 -2.36 -23.64 23.30
CA LEU A 69 -1.79 -22.44 22.66
C LEU A 69 -1.99 -22.44 21.14
N ALA A 70 -1.78 -23.58 20.48
CA ALA A 70 -1.92 -23.72 19.04
C ALA A 70 -3.37 -23.51 18.59
N ILE A 71 -4.37 -23.99 19.32
CA ILE A 71 -5.79 -23.79 19.01
C ILE A 71 -6.21 -22.33 19.26
N THR A 72 -5.76 -21.74 20.37
CA THR A 72 -6.16 -20.38 20.75
C THR A 72 -5.49 -19.30 19.89
N ALA A 73 -4.25 -19.49 19.45
CA ALA A 73 -3.47 -18.45 18.77
C ALA A 73 -4.09 -17.93 17.45
N PRO A 74 -4.51 -18.75 16.47
CA PRO A 74 -5.10 -18.27 15.23
C PRO A 74 -6.37 -17.45 15.45
N LEU A 75 -7.23 -17.89 16.38
CA LEU A 75 -8.48 -17.21 16.71
C LEU A 75 -8.21 -15.82 17.28
N PHE A 76 -7.28 -15.71 18.24
CA PHE A 76 -6.92 -14.42 18.84
C PHE A 76 -6.12 -13.52 17.88
N LEU A 77 -5.37 -14.08 16.93
CA LEU A 77 -4.69 -13.30 15.90
C LEU A 77 -5.66 -12.78 14.84
N LEU A 78 -6.71 -13.54 14.51
CA LEU A 78 -7.82 -13.07 13.68
C LEU A 78 -8.53 -11.89 14.35
N THR A 79 -8.95 -12.07 15.61
CA THR A 79 -9.71 -11.07 16.35
C THR A 79 -8.84 -9.90 16.83
N ASN A 80 -7.51 -10.03 16.78
CA ASN A 80 -6.61 -8.92 17.06
C ASN A 80 -6.70 -7.81 16.01
N LEU A 81 -6.99 -8.17 14.75
CA LEU A 81 -7.16 -7.24 13.62
C LEU A 81 -5.97 -6.26 13.43
N GLN A 82 -4.82 -6.51 14.04
CA GLN A 82 -3.67 -5.59 14.09
C GLN A 82 -4.02 -4.16 14.54
N LEU A 83 -5.00 -4.00 15.44
CA LEU A 83 -5.48 -2.67 15.85
C LEU A 83 -4.37 -1.76 16.39
N ARG A 84 -3.35 -2.31 17.06
CA ARG A 84 -2.21 -1.55 17.56
C ARG A 84 -1.46 -0.81 16.45
N ALA A 85 -1.19 -1.47 15.32
CA ALA A 85 -0.46 -0.86 14.22
C ALA A 85 -1.28 0.27 13.59
N ILE A 86 -2.59 0.01 13.37
CA ILE A 86 -3.52 0.99 12.82
C ILE A 86 -3.61 2.22 13.72
N GLN A 87 -3.80 2.01 15.02
CA GLN A 87 -3.88 3.06 16.03
C GLN A 87 -2.60 3.90 16.11
N ALA A 88 -1.43 3.27 16.08
CA ALA A 88 -0.16 3.98 16.13
C ALA A 88 0.08 4.85 14.87
N THR A 89 -0.55 4.50 13.74
CA THR A 89 -0.45 5.24 12.47
C THR A 89 -1.59 6.22 12.21
N ASP A 90 -2.58 6.32 13.11
CA ASP A 90 -3.72 7.23 12.98
C ASP A 90 -3.33 8.66 13.37
N SER A 91 -2.50 9.29 12.53
CA SER A 91 -1.99 10.65 12.73
C SER A 91 -3.04 11.73 12.50
N GLN A 92 -4.14 11.41 11.81
CA GLN A 92 -5.26 12.31 11.55
C GLN A 92 -6.35 12.22 12.64
N ALA A 93 -6.15 11.39 13.67
CA ALA A 93 -7.08 11.17 14.76
C ALA A 93 -8.52 10.84 14.29
N GLN A 94 -8.65 10.04 13.23
CA GLN A 94 -9.95 9.65 12.67
C GLN A 94 -10.77 8.85 13.68
N TYR A 95 -10.10 8.06 14.52
CA TYR A 95 -10.71 7.29 15.60
C TYR A 95 -10.12 7.67 16.96
N ARG A 96 -10.98 7.77 17.98
CA ARG A 96 -10.57 7.95 19.38
C ARG A 96 -10.15 6.62 20.00
N PHE A 97 -9.31 6.65 21.03
CA PHE A 97 -8.90 5.46 21.78
C PHE A 97 -10.08 4.56 22.20
N GLY A 98 -11.19 5.15 22.68
CA GLY A 98 -12.37 4.41 23.09
C GLY A 98 -13.02 3.57 21.97
N ASN A 99 -12.89 3.96 20.69
CA ASN A 99 -13.37 3.15 19.57
C ASN A 99 -12.51 1.89 19.38
N TYR A 100 -11.18 2.02 19.48
CA TYR A 100 -10.25 0.89 19.43
C TYR A 100 -10.49 -0.07 20.59
N LEU A 101 -10.71 0.47 21.80
CA LEU A 101 -11.02 -0.33 22.99
C LEU A 101 -12.37 -1.06 22.86
N ALA A 102 -13.42 -0.39 22.39
CA ALA A 102 -14.73 -1.00 22.17
C ALA A 102 -14.65 -2.15 21.16
N LEU A 103 -13.99 -1.93 20.01
CA LEU A 103 -13.79 -2.97 19.01
C LEU A 103 -12.99 -4.15 19.58
N ARG A 104 -11.96 -3.87 20.38
CA ARG A 104 -11.15 -4.89 21.06
C ARG A 104 -11.96 -5.73 22.01
N LEU A 105 -12.78 -5.12 22.86
CA LEU A 105 -13.64 -5.86 23.80
C LEU A 105 -14.64 -6.74 23.05
N LEU A 106 -15.29 -6.22 22.00
CA LEU A 106 -16.22 -6.97 21.18
C LEU A 106 -15.57 -8.20 20.53
N THR A 107 -14.45 -7.99 19.84
CA THR A 107 -13.71 -9.05 19.12
C THR A 107 -13.12 -10.09 20.08
N THR A 108 -12.72 -9.68 21.27
CA THR A 108 -12.21 -10.57 22.33
C THR A 108 -13.34 -11.42 22.93
N CYS A 109 -14.52 -10.84 23.19
CA CYS A 109 -15.69 -11.60 23.63
C CYS A 109 -16.12 -12.65 22.59
N ILE A 110 -16.08 -12.29 21.30
CA ILE A 110 -16.35 -13.24 20.21
C ILE A 110 -15.34 -14.39 20.22
N ALA A 111 -14.03 -14.10 20.36
CA ALA A 111 -13.00 -15.13 20.45
C ALA A 111 -13.21 -16.07 21.64
N LEU A 112 -13.50 -15.54 22.84
CA LEU A 112 -13.76 -16.34 24.03
C LEU A 112 -15.02 -17.22 23.89
N GLY A 113 -16.08 -16.72 23.24
CA GLY A 113 -17.29 -17.49 22.98
C GLY A 113 -17.11 -18.60 21.93
N LEU A 114 -16.31 -18.35 20.90
CA LEU A 114 -16.03 -19.34 19.85
C LEU A 114 -15.04 -20.42 20.29
N LEU A 115 -14.13 -20.12 21.22
CA LEU A 115 -13.05 -21.03 21.59
C LEU A 115 -13.55 -22.38 22.15
N PRO A 116 -14.47 -22.46 23.14
CA PRO A 116 -15.03 -23.73 23.58
C PRO A 116 -15.74 -24.49 22.46
N LEU A 117 -16.47 -23.79 21.59
CA LEU A 117 -17.17 -24.40 20.45
C LEU A 117 -16.19 -25.05 19.47
N ILE A 118 -15.06 -24.40 19.20
CA ILE A 118 -13.99 -24.94 18.34
C ILE A 118 -13.36 -26.17 18.98
N VAL A 119 -13.01 -26.11 20.27
CA VAL A 119 -12.37 -27.25 20.96
C VAL A 119 -13.32 -28.46 21.03
N MET A 120 -14.60 -28.22 21.34
CA MET A 120 -15.60 -29.30 21.43
C MET A 120 -15.94 -29.89 20.06
N SER A 121 -16.09 -29.06 19.01
CA SER A 121 -16.38 -29.56 17.65
C SER A 121 -15.22 -30.33 17.03
N ALA A 122 -13.99 -30.07 17.46
CA ALA A 122 -12.82 -30.87 17.09
C ALA A 122 -12.69 -32.20 17.85
N GLY A 123 -13.60 -32.50 18.78
CA GLY A 123 -13.65 -33.78 19.50
C GLY A 123 -12.69 -33.90 20.68
N TYR A 124 -12.08 -32.81 21.14
CA TYR A 124 -11.14 -32.84 22.26
C TYR A 124 -11.84 -32.98 23.62
N ALA A 125 -11.11 -33.55 24.59
CA ALA A 125 -11.60 -33.73 25.95
C ALA A 125 -11.89 -32.39 26.66
N TRP A 126 -12.85 -32.41 27.58
CA TRP A 126 -13.22 -31.24 28.38
C TRP A 126 -12.06 -30.64 29.19
N SER A 127 -11.12 -31.48 29.64
CA SER A 127 -9.90 -31.03 30.33
C SER A 127 -9.04 -30.12 29.46
N LEU A 128 -8.88 -30.44 28.16
CA LEU A 128 -8.16 -29.58 27.22
C LEU A 128 -8.95 -28.31 26.92
N ALA A 129 -10.27 -28.39 26.78
CA ALA A 129 -11.13 -27.22 26.59
C ALA A 129 -11.01 -26.22 27.75
N ALA A 130 -10.94 -26.71 28.99
CA ALA A 130 -10.75 -25.87 30.17
C ALA A 130 -9.37 -25.18 30.16
N VAL A 131 -8.29 -25.89 29.79
CA VAL A 131 -6.94 -25.32 29.65
C VAL A 131 -6.90 -24.28 28.52
N ALA A 132 -7.47 -24.60 27.36
CA ALA A 132 -7.57 -23.69 26.23
C ALA A 132 -8.36 -22.43 26.58
N LEU A 133 -9.46 -22.56 27.33
CA LEU A 133 -10.23 -21.42 27.83
C LEU A 133 -9.39 -20.53 28.75
N MET A 134 -8.62 -21.09 29.69
CA MET A 134 -7.74 -20.29 30.54
C MET A 134 -6.63 -19.59 29.77
N ILE A 135 -6.06 -20.26 28.76
CA ILE A 135 -5.12 -19.61 27.83
C ILE A 135 -5.83 -18.50 27.04
N GLY A 136 -7.07 -18.72 26.61
CA GLY A 136 -7.92 -17.71 25.97
C GLY A 136 -8.14 -16.49 26.86
N VAL A 137 -8.42 -16.70 28.15
CA VAL A 137 -8.53 -15.62 29.14
C VAL A 137 -7.21 -14.86 29.26
N GLY A 138 -6.07 -15.55 29.36
CA GLY A 138 -4.76 -14.88 29.36
C GLY A 138 -4.51 -14.08 28.07
N LYS A 139 -4.88 -14.62 26.91
CA LYS A 139 -4.82 -13.93 25.61
C LYS A 139 -5.76 -12.74 25.53
N SER A 140 -6.91 -12.77 26.21
CA SER A 140 -7.83 -11.63 26.30
C SER A 140 -7.20 -10.44 27.01
N PHE A 141 -6.49 -10.69 28.10
CA PHE A 141 -5.70 -9.69 28.82
C PHE A 141 -4.58 -9.13 27.94
N ASP A 142 -3.80 -10.00 27.26
CA ASP A 142 -2.76 -9.56 26.32
C ASP A 142 -3.34 -8.71 25.18
N ALA A 143 -4.50 -9.06 24.65
CA ALA A 143 -5.18 -8.33 23.59
C ALA A 143 -5.64 -6.93 24.02
N ILE A 144 -6.11 -6.76 25.27
CA ILE A 144 -6.45 -5.45 25.84
C ILE A 144 -5.17 -4.62 26.06
N ASN A 145 -4.13 -5.23 26.61
CA ASN A 145 -2.82 -4.59 26.81
C ASN A 145 -2.21 -4.11 25.50
N ASP A 146 -2.43 -4.81 24.39
CA ASP A 146 -1.91 -4.45 23.08
C ASP A 146 -2.48 -3.11 22.56
N VAL A 147 -3.74 -2.81 22.83
CA VAL A 147 -4.37 -1.51 22.48
C VAL A 147 -3.86 -0.39 23.39
N MET A 148 -3.62 -0.67 24.68
CA MET A 148 -2.97 0.28 25.58
C MET A 148 -1.54 0.60 25.12
N TYR A 149 -0.82 -0.43 24.66
CA TYR A 149 0.51 -0.26 24.08
C TYR A 149 0.45 0.62 22.82
N GLY A 150 -0.55 0.43 21.95
CA GLY A 150 -0.77 1.28 20.78
C GLY A 150 -0.91 2.76 21.13
N LEU A 151 -1.62 3.09 22.21
CA LEU A 151 -1.77 4.46 22.70
C LEU A 151 -0.44 5.07 23.14
N VAL A 152 0.34 4.31 23.91
CA VAL A 152 1.66 4.74 24.39
C VAL A 152 2.67 4.86 23.24
N GLN A 153 2.56 3.99 22.22
CA GLN A 153 3.38 4.03 21.01
C GLN A 153 3.07 5.27 20.16
N LYS A 154 1.80 5.65 20.03
CA LYS A 154 1.36 6.88 19.34
C LYS A 154 1.99 8.14 19.95
N HIS A 155 2.24 8.15 21.26
CA HIS A 155 2.84 9.27 21.99
C HIS A 155 4.35 9.10 22.25
N GLU A 156 5.02 8.14 21.60
CA GLU A 156 6.48 7.93 21.70
C GLU A 156 6.99 7.72 23.16
N ARG A 157 6.22 6.99 23.98
CA ARG A 157 6.54 6.67 25.38
C ARG A 157 6.78 5.18 25.61
N LEU A 158 7.61 4.57 24.77
CA LEU A 158 7.85 3.12 24.77
C LEU A 158 8.53 2.61 26.05
N ASP A 159 9.04 3.50 26.92
CA ASP A 159 9.46 3.19 28.29
C ASP A 159 8.33 2.53 29.10
N ARG A 160 7.13 3.12 29.07
CA ARG A 160 5.95 2.59 29.78
C ARG A 160 5.51 1.25 29.21
N GLY A 161 5.46 1.16 27.88
CA GLY A 161 5.06 -0.06 27.17
C GLY A 161 6.06 -1.21 27.36
N GLY A 162 7.35 -0.92 27.28
CA GLY A 162 8.43 -1.89 27.50
C GLY A 162 8.43 -2.42 28.92
N PHE A 163 8.29 -1.54 29.92
CA PHE A 163 8.17 -1.93 31.32
C PHE A 163 6.97 -2.84 31.58
N ALA A 164 5.79 -2.50 31.04
CA ALA A 164 4.59 -3.35 31.16
C ALA A 164 4.80 -4.76 30.59
N ARG A 165 5.51 -4.89 29.46
CA ARG A 165 5.87 -6.19 28.87
C ARG A 165 6.81 -7.01 29.77
N ILE A 166 7.77 -6.36 30.44
CA ILE A 166 8.68 -7.01 31.40
C ILE A 166 7.88 -7.58 32.57
N VAL A 167 7.03 -6.75 33.19
CA VAL A 167 6.19 -7.17 34.33
C VAL A 167 5.25 -8.31 33.92
N ALA A 168 4.65 -8.24 32.73
CA ALA A 168 3.80 -9.31 32.22
C ALA A 168 4.59 -10.62 32.08
N GLY A 169 5.80 -10.55 31.52
CA GLY A 169 6.67 -11.71 31.36
C GLY A 169 6.92 -12.42 32.68
N PHE A 170 7.49 -11.71 33.66
CA PHE A 170 7.75 -12.29 34.99
C PHE A 170 6.48 -12.74 35.70
N GLY A 171 5.38 -11.97 35.59
CA GLY A 171 4.09 -12.32 36.15
C GLY A 171 3.56 -13.65 35.64
N THR A 172 3.71 -13.95 34.33
CA THR A 172 3.28 -15.24 33.77
C THR A 172 4.09 -16.42 34.30
N VAL A 173 5.41 -16.26 34.44
CA VAL A 173 6.30 -17.30 34.97
C VAL A 173 6.04 -17.56 36.44
N ALA A 174 5.91 -16.49 37.25
CA ALA A 174 5.62 -16.60 38.66
C ALA A 174 4.22 -17.21 38.90
N GLY A 175 3.21 -16.74 38.17
CA GLY A 175 1.84 -17.25 38.29
C GLY A 175 1.71 -18.71 37.89
N LEU A 176 2.23 -19.08 36.71
CA LEU A 176 2.24 -20.46 36.23
C LEU A 176 3.01 -21.36 37.20
N GLY A 177 4.24 -20.98 37.56
CA GLY A 177 5.10 -21.79 38.44
C GLY A 177 4.52 -21.98 39.84
N THR A 178 3.94 -20.94 40.42
CA THR A 178 3.33 -21.02 41.76
C THR A 178 2.14 -21.97 41.77
N LEU A 179 1.18 -21.79 40.86
CA LEU A 179 -0.01 -22.65 40.83
C LEU A 179 0.33 -24.07 40.36
N LEU A 180 1.30 -24.25 39.47
CA LEU A 180 1.78 -25.57 39.11
C LEU A 180 2.41 -26.29 40.32
N TYR A 181 3.27 -25.61 41.08
CA TYR A 181 3.94 -26.19 42.25
C TYR A 181 2.94 -26.66 43.32
N PHE A 182 1.91 -25.86 43.62
CA PHE A 182 0.94 -26.21 44.68
C PHE A 182 -0.11 -27.23 44.24
N THR A 183 -0.47 -27.29 42.96
CA THR A 183 -1.61 -28.10 42.50
C THR A 183 -1.22 -29.30 41.66
N GLY A 184 -0.04 -29.30 41.02
CA GLY A 184 0.36 -30.29 40.03
C GLY A 184 -0.53 -30.33 38.77
N SER A 185 -1.43 -29.37 38.60
CA SER A 185 -2.48 -29.40 37.56
C SER A 185 -2.22 -28.38 36.45
N LEU A 186 -2.34 -28.83 35.20
CA LEU A 186 -2.16 -27.96 34.04
C LEU A 186 -3.23 -26.87 33.96
N PHE A 187 -4.46 -27.16 34.39
CA PHE A 187 -5.54 -26.17 34.42
C PHE A 187 -5.17 -25.00 35.33
N TRP A 188 -4.73 -25.29 36.56
CA TRP A 188 -4.33 -24.26 37.51
C TRP A 188 -3.04 -23.56 37.09
N ALA A 189 -2.09 -24.25 36.46
CA ALA A 189 -0.92 -23.63 35.85
C ALA A 189 -1.31 -22.62 34.75
N ALA A 190 -2.26 -22.99 33.86
CA ALA A 190 -2.80 -22.09 32.84
C ALA A 190 -3.59 -20.91 33.45
N THR A 191 -4.30 -21.13 34.55
CA THR A 191 -4.92 -20.06 35.34
C THR A 191 -3.89 -19.09 35.88
N GLY A 192 -2.78 -19.59 36.44
CA GLY A 192 -1.69 -18.77 36.95
C GLY A 192 -1.02 -17.95 35.86
N TRP A 193 -0.81 -18.56 34.70
CA TRP A 193 -0.34 -17.89 33.50
C TRP A 193 -1.28 -16.75 33.07
N ALA A 194 -2.59 -17.00 33.05
CA ALA A 194 -3.60 -15.99 32.71
C ALA A 194 -3.65 -14.84 33.72
N LEU A 195 -3.55 -15.14 35.02
CA LEU A 195 -3.48 -14.13 36.09
C LEU A 195 -2.24 -13.25 35.95
N GLY A 196 -1.10 -13.82 35.55
CA GLY A 196 0.12 -13.06 35.26
C GLY A 196 -0.10 -11.98 34.19
N HIS A 197 -0.84 -12.31 33.13
CA HIS A 197 -1.28 -11.32 32.13
C HIS A 197 -2.31 -10.32 32.69
N GLY A 198 -3.20 -10.78 33.57
CA GLY A 198 -4.22 -9.96 34.23
C GLY A 198 -3.64 -8.84 35.08
N ILE A 199 -2.58 -9.11 35.87
CA ILE A 199 -1.91 -8.11 36.74
C ILE A 199 -1.51 -6.86 35.95
N VAL A 200 -0.96 -7.04 34.75
CA VAL A 200 -0.58 -5.90 33.90
C VAL A 200 -1.81 -5.19 33.36
N THR A 201 -2.87 -5.90 32.98
CA THR A 201 -4.10 -5.27 32.46
C THR A 201 -4.75 -4.32 33.46
N PHE A 202 -4.83 -4.74 34.72
CA PHE A 202 -5.44 -3.91 35.77
C PHE A 202 -4.54 -2.78 36.26
N THR A 203 -3.22 -2.92 36.09
CA THR A 203 -2.27 -1.87 36.47
C THR A 203 -1.92 -0.94 35.30
N ALA A 204 -2.10 -1.37 34.04
CA ALA A 204 -1.76 -0.66 32.80
C ALA A 204 -2.29 0.79 32.75
N PRO A 205 -3.55 1.08 33.12
CA PRO A 205 -4.06 2.45 33.15
C PRO A 205 -3.21 3.41 34.02
N TYR A 206 -2.61 2.89 35.10
CA TYR A 206 -1.73 3.66 35.97
C TYR A 206 -0.33 3.84 35.37
N TRP A 207 0.14 2.87 34.58
CA TRP A 207 1.43 2.93 33.88
C TRP A 207 1.40 3.83 32.64
N VAL A 208 0.27 3.94 31.93
CA VAL A 208 0.12 4.84 30.76
C VAL A 208 0.29 6.32 31.16
N GLY A 209 0.03 6.65 32.43
CA GLY A 209 0.27 7.98 33.00
C GLY A 209 -0.89 8.96 32.75
N SER A 210 -1.21 9.77 33.76
CA SER A 210 -2.27 10.78 33.71
C SER A 210 -2.04 11.86 32.63
N GLU A 211 -0.79 12.12 32.25
CA GLU A 211 -0.41 13.12 31.23
C GLU A 211 -0.79 12.68 29.81
N ILE A 212 -0.54 11.42 29.42
CA ILE A 212 -0.99 10.88 28.12
C ILE A 212 -2.52 10.83 28.08
N VAL A 213 -3.13 10.53 29.23
CA VAL A 213 -4.60 10.50 29.36
C VAL A 213 -5.20 11.90 29.18
N ALA A 214 -4.55 12.94 29.70
CA ALA A 214 -4.98 14.33 29.55
C ALA A 214 -4.87 14.83 28.10
N LEU A 215 -3.87 14.38 27.34
CA LEU A 215 -3.67 14.77 25.93
C LEU A 215 -4.76 14.25 24.98
N GLU A 216 -5.33 13.06 25.23
CA GLU A 216 -6.45 12.56 24.42
C GLU A 216 -7.83 13.05 24.90
N SER A 217 -7.92 13.73 26.05
CA SER A 217 -9.16 14.30 26.55
C SER A 217 -9.17 15.83 26.45
N GLU A 218 -9.88 16.41 25.48
CA GLU A 218 -10.20 17.87 25.48
C GLU A 218 -11.01 18.30 26.72
N LEU A 219 -11.61 17.35 27.46
CA LEU A 219 -12.19 17.58 28.77
C LEU A 219 -11.63 16.55 29.75
N ALA A 220 -10.90 17.05 30.75
CA ALA A 220 -10.38 16.32 31.90
C ALA A 220 -11.49 15.58 32.67
N SER A 221 -11.92 14.43 32.14
CA SER A 221 -12.87 13.53 32.79
C SER A 221 -12.27 12.12 32.84
N PRO A 222 -12.47 11.37 33.93
CA PRO A 222 -11.86 10.05 34.15
C PRO A 222 -12.35 8.93 33.21
N LYS A 223 -13.03 9.26 32.10
CA LYS A 223 -13.66 8.32 31.17
C LYS A 223 -12.85 8.03 29.89
N LEU A 224 -11.55 8.35 29.85
CA LEU A 224 -10.73 8.05 28.66
C LEU A 224 -10.59 6.54 28.37
N PHE A 225 -10.58 5.70 29.42
CA PHE A 225 -10.58 4.25 29.28
C PHE A 225 -11.98 3.65 29.07
N ALA A 226 -13.00 4.48 28.82
CA ALA A 226 -14.33 3.97 28.52
C ALA A 226 -14.41 3.57 27.03
N PRO A 227 -14.93 2.37 26.71
CA PRO A 227 -15.22 2.01 25.32
C PRO A 227 -16.30 2.93 24.74
N ILE A 228 -16.07 3.41 23.51
CA ILE A 228 -17.04 4.21 22.75
C ILE A 228 -17.73 3.30 21.75
N TRP A 229 -19.03 3.12 21.94
CA TRP A 229 -19.86 2.21 21.13
C TRP A 229 -20.54 2.97 19.99
N ASP A 230 -19.78 3.32 18.96
CA ASP A 230 -20.29 3.89 17.71
C ASP A 230 -20.33 2.80 16.63
N ARG A 231 -21.53 2.34 16.27
CA ARG A 231 -21.72 1.23 15.33
C ARG A 231 -21.03 1.48 13.99
N ASP A 232 -21.18 2.67 13.41
CA ASP A 232 -20.70 2.94 12.06
C ASP A 232 -19.17 3.02 12.06
N ARG A 233 -18.58 3.68 13.05
CA ARG A 233 -17.12 3.74 13.21
C ARG A 233 -16.51 2.37 13.51
N LEU A 234 -17.17 1.56 14.34
CA LEU A 234 -16.69 0.20 14.66
C LEU A 234 -16.74 -0.72 13.44
N VAL A 235 -17.79 -0.63 12.62
CA VAL A 235 -17.89 -1.40 11.37
C VAL A 235 -16.83 -0.95 10.37
N GLN A 236 -16.64 0.36 10.18
CA GLN A 236 -15.59 0.89 9.29
C GLN A 236 -14.19 0.45 9.75
N LEU A 237 -13.88 0.61 11.03
CA LEU A 237 -12.59 0.21 11.60
C LEU A 237 -12.38 -1.31 11.50
N GLY A 238 -13.43 -2.11 11.75
CA GLY A 238 -13.40 -3.56 11.58
C GLY A 238 -13.18 -3.99 10.13
N LEU A 239 -13.89 -3.41 9.17
CA LEU A 239 -13.73 -3.71 7.74
C LEU A 239 -12.35 -3.30 7.21
N LEU A 240 -11.81 -2.18 7.69
CA LEU A 240 -10.47 -1.71 7.35
C LEU A 240 -9.39 -2.69 7.82
N SER A 241 -9.58 -3.29 8.99
CA SER A 241 -8.58 -4.09 9.71
C SER A 241 -8.69 -5.60 9.50
N LEU A 242 -9.87 -6.10 9.09
CA LEU A 242 -10.16 -7.52 8.84
C LEU A 242 -9.15 -8.23 7.90
N PRO A 243 -8.70 -7.61 6.78
CA PRO A 243 -7.72 -8.27 5.91
C PRO A 243 -6.42 -8.63 6.64
N MET A 244 -5.95 -7.77 7.55
CA MET A 244 -4.74 -8.03 8.31
C MET A 244 -4.94 -9.11 9.37
N GLY A 245 -6.10 -9.14 10.03
CA GLY A 245 -6.48 -10.24 10.95
C GLY A 245 -6.45 -11.60 10.25
N LEU A 246 -7.02 -11.69 9.03
CA LEU A 246 -7.00 -12.91 8.22
C LEU A 246 -5.58 -13.35 7.85
N VAL A 247 -4.72 -12.41 7.45
CA VAL A 247 -3.30 -12.68 7.14
C VAL A 247 -2.58 -13.26 8.37
N MET A 248 -2.78 -12.67 9.56
CA MET A 248 -2.18 -13.15 10.80
C MET A 248 -2.71 -14.53 11.22
N MET A 249 -4.01 -14.77 11.05
CA MET A 249 -4.63 -16.08 11.31
C MET A 249 -4.04 -17.16 10.41
N LEU A 250 -3.95 -16.91 9.10
CA LEU A 250 -3.42 -17.87 8.14
C LEU A 250 -1.95 -18.21 8.44
N GLY A 251 -1.13 -17.20 8.75
CA GLY A 251 0.25 -17.43 9.17
C GLY A 251 0.34 -18.25 10.47
N SER A 252 -0.54 -18.00 11.44
CA SER A 252 -0.61 -18.76 12.68
C SER A 252 -1.03 -20.22 12.45
N LEU A 253 -2.03 -20.45 11.60
CA LEU A 253 -2.46 -21.80 11.23
C LEU A 253 -1.34 -22.57 10.54
N GLN A 254 -0.60 -21.91 9.65
CA GLN A 254 0.54 -22.52 8.97
C GLN A 254 1.63 -22.93 9.97
N LEU A 255 2.02 -22.04 10.88
CA LEU A 255 3.04 -22.31 11.89
C LEU A 255 2.62 -23.43 12.87
N ASN A 256 1.32 -23.51 13.19
CA ASN A 256 0.80 -24.51 14.12
C ASN A 256 0.30 -25.79 13.45
N ALA A 257 0.22 -25.86 12.12
CA ALA A 257 -0.27 -27.04 11.41
C ALA A 257 0.42 -28.34 11.86
N PRO A 258 1.77 -28.42 11.97
CA PRO A 258 2.43 -29.63 12.42
C PRO A 258 1.97 -30.09 13.82
N ARG A 259 1.61 -29.16 14.70
CA ARG A 259 1.17 -29.49 16.07
C ARG A 259 -0.15 -30.25 16.09
N TYR A 260 -1.10 -29.86 15.24
CA TYR A 260 -2.39 -30.56 15.15
C TYR A 260 -2.20 -31.97 14.56
N PHE A 261 -1.34 -32.11 13.55
CA PHE A 261 -1.11 -33.42 12.92
C PHE A 261 -0.23 -34.35 13.76
N ILE A 262 0.70 -33.83 14.57
CA ILE A 262 1.43 -34.63 15.55
C ILE A 262 0.46 -35.21 16.58
N GLU A 263 -0.45 -34.41 17.13
CA GLU A 263 -1.43 -34.94 18.09
C GLU A 263 -2.35 -35.97 17.44
N HIS A 264 -2.78 -35.75 16.20
CA HIS A 264 -3.68 -36.67 15.51
C HIS A 264 -3.05 -38.02 15.14
N TYR A 265 -1.80 -38.04 14.67
CA TYR A 265 -1.13 -39.25 14.17
C TYR A 265 -0.21 -39.93 15.18
N LEU A 266 0.33 -39.18 16.15
CA LEU A 266 1.19 -39.68 17.20
C LEU A 266 0.43 -39.59 18.52
N ASP A 267 0.87 -38.74 19.45
CA ASP A 267 0.17 -38.45 20.70
C ASP A 267 0.58 -37.08 21.27
N GLU A 268 0.00 -36.73 22.42
CA GLU A 268 0.31 -35.50 23.15
C GLU A 268 1.77 -35.46 23.67
N ARG A 269 2.41 -36.60 23.92
CA ARG A 269 3.81 -36.65 24.41
C ARG A 269 4.78 -36.22 23.31
N PHE A 270 4.64 -36.77 22.10
CA PHE A 270 5.41 -36.37 20.92
C PHE A 270 5.17 -34.90 20.58
N LEU A 271 3.94 -34.41 20.74
CA LEU A 271 3.64 -32.99 20.57
C LEU A 271 4.42 -32.12 21.57
N GLY A 272 4.50 -32.53 22.84
CA GLY A 272 5.28 -31.82 23.86
C GLY A 272 6.76 -31.72 23.52
N ILE A 273 7.34 -32.83 23.06
CA ILE A 273 8.74 -32.89 22.59
C ILE A 273 8.96 -31.94 21.42
N TYR A 274 8.12 -32.02 20.39
CA TYR A 274 8.22 -31.14 19.23
C TYR A 274 8.06 -29.67 19.59
N ALA A 275 7.09 -29.32 20.44
CA ALA A 275 6.82 -27.96 20.85
C ALA A 275 8.00 -27.35 21.64
N ALA A 276 8.62 -28.13 22.53
CA ALA A 276 9.81 -27.73 23.28
C ALA A 276 11.00 -27.46 22.34
N ILE A 277 11.27 -28.37 21.40
CA ILE A 277 12.37 -28.22 20.44
C ILE A 277 12.14 -27.03 19.50
N ALA A 278 10.93 -26.90 18.94
CA ALA A 278 10.56 -25.78 18.08
C ALA A 278 10.62 -24.43 18.82
N TYR A 279 10.38 -24.41 20.14
CA TYR A 279 10.51 -23.19 20.93
C TYR A 279 11.95 -22.65 20.95
N VAL A 280 12.96 -23.52 20.99
CA VAL A 280 14.38 -23.10 20.92
C VAL A 280 14.64 -22.27 19.66
N MET A 281 13.98 -22.59 18.55
CA MET A 281 14.09 -21.83 17.30
C MET A 281 13.37 -20.49 17.32
N LEU A 282 12.32 -20.34 18.14
CA LEU A 282 11.57 -19.09 18.27
C LEU A 282 12.47 -17.93 18.72
N ALA A 283 13.49 -18.21 19.54
CA ALA A 283 14.48 -17.23 19.97
C ALA A 283 15.24 -16.62 18.77
N GLY A 284 15.57 -17.43 17.76
CA GLY A 284 16.22 -16.96 16.53
C GLY A 284 15.32 -16.05 15.68
N ASN A 285 14.01 -16.34 15.63
CA ASN A 285 13.02 -15.52 14.92
C ASN A 285 12.86 -14.11 15.53
N MET A 286 13.16 -13.92 16.82
CA MET A 286 13.07 -12.60 17.47
C MET A 286 14.06 -11.58 16.89
N ILE A 287 15.26 -12.03 16.54
CA ILE A 287 16.29 -11.19 15.92
C ILE A 287 15.80 -10.72 14.55
N SER A 288 15.22 -11.63 13.77
CA SER A 288 14.62 -11.30 12.47
C SER A 288 13.50 -10.27 12.61
N LEU A 289 12.61 -10.42 13.60
CA LEU A 289 11.53 -9.46 13.85
C LEU A 289 12.08 -8.07 14.20
N ALA A 290 13.08 -8.00 15.08
CA ALA A 290 13.70 -6.72 15.47
C ALA A 290 14.37 -6.02 14.26
N MET A 291 15.08 -6.79 13.43
CA MET A 291 15.68 -6.27 12.19
C MET A 291 14.63 -5.81 11.19
N GLY A 292 13.57 -6.59 10.99
CA GLY A 292 12.45 -6.27 10.10
C GLY A 292 11.83 -4.92 10.46
N GLN A 293 11.43 -4.74 11.71
CA GLN A 293 10.82 -3.50 12.20
C GLN A 293 11.73 -2.27 12.03
N ALA A 294 13.05 -2.44 12.16
CA ALA A 294 14.01 -1.37 11.95
C ALA A 294 14.19 -0.98 10.47
N VAL A 295 14.03 -1.94 9.56
CA VAL A 295 14.34 -1.79 8.13
C VAL A 295 13.10 -1.49 7.27
N THR A 296 11.92 -2.00 7.65
CA THR A 296 10.66 -1.82 6.92
C THR A 296 10.34 -0.35 6.60
N PRO A 297 10.48 0.63 7.51
CA PRO A 297 10.22 2.04 7.18
C PRO A 297 11.17 2.59 6.11
N ARG A 298 12.44 2.18 6.12
CA ARG A 298 13.43 2.60 5.10
C ARG A 298 13.12 1.98 3.75
N MET A 299 12.75 0.70 3.72
CA MET A 299 12.28 0.04 2.51
C MET A 299 11.05 0.73 1.94
N ALA A 300 10.06 1.05 2.79
CA ALA A 300 8.86 1.78 2.37
C ALA A 300 9.21 3.16 1.78
N LYS A 301 10.17 3.88 2.37
CA LYS A 301 10.63 5.18 1.84
C LYS A 301 11.30 5.03 0.47
N HIS A 302 12.22 4.08 0.30
CA HIS A 302 12.86 3.82 -0.99
C HIS A 302 11.86 3.31 -2.03
N PHE A 303 10.85 2.53 -1.64
CA PHE A 303 9.79 2.09 -2.52
C PHE A 303 8.86 3.25 -2.94
N ALA A 304 8.55 4.16 -2.01
CA ALA A 304 7.71 5.34 -2.28
C ALA A 304 8.44 6.40 -3.13
N ALA A 305 9.74 6.61 -2.91
CA ALA A 305 10.61 7.38 -3.81
C ALA A 305 10.96 6.62 -5.09
N ALA A 306 10.57 5.35 -5.13
CA ALA A 306 10.78 4.36 -6.18
C ALA A 306 12.24 4.25 -6.68
N GLU A 307 13.14 4.32 -5.70
CA GLU A 307 14.55 3.94 -5.76
C GLU A 307 14.70 2.41 -5.64
N PHE A 308 14.23 1.66 -6.64
CA PHE A 308 14.17 0.20 -6.56
C PHE A 308 15.54 -0.47 -6.33
N LYS A 309 16.64 0.10 -6.85
CA LYS A 309 18.00 -0.43 -6.61
C LYS A 309 18.35 -0.43 -5.13
N SER A 310 18.00 0.64 -4.41
CA SER A 310 18.21 0.75 -2.96
C SER A 310 17.30 -0.21 -2.20
N TYR A 311 16.03 -0.29 -2.62
CA TYR A 311 15.05 -1.23 -2.06
C TYR A 311 15.51 -2.69 -2.16
N PHE A 312 15.82 -3.16 -3.36
CA PHE A 312 16.29 -4.54 -3.59
C PHE A 312 17.69 -4.78 -3.00
N GLY A 313 18.54 -3.75 -2.91
CA GLY A 313 19.82 -3.83 -2.22
C GLY A 313 19.67 -4.10 -0.71
N ILE A 314 18.70 -3.44 -0.05
CA ILE A 314 18.36 -3.71 1.35
C ILE A 314 17.80 -5.12 1.49
N LEU A 315 16.83 -5.49 0.66
CA LEU A 315 16.22 -6.82 0.69
C LEU A 315 17.26 -7.94 0.48
N GLY A 316 18.18 -7.77 -0.47
CA GLY A 316 19.25 -8.74 -0.73
C GLY A 316 20.20 -8.94 0.46
N ARG A 317 20.53 -7.87 1.20
CA ARG A 317 21.33 -7.98 2.43
C ARG A 317 20.58 -8.72 3.53
N LEU A 318 19.30 -8.45 3.70
CA LEU A 318 18.45 -9.17 4.65
C LEU A 318 18.38 -10.67 4.31
N MET A 319 18.18 -11.02 3.03
CA MET A 319 18.22 -12.41 2.57
C MET A 319 19.57 -13.08 2.84
N GLY A 320 20.68 -12.37 2.61
CA GLY A 320 22.02 -12.87 2.93
C GLY A 320 22.21 -13.13 4.43
N LEU A 321 21.68 -12.25 5.29
CA LEU A 321 21.69 -12.44 6.74
C LEU A 321 20.85 -13.64 7.19
N SER A 322 19.70 -13.89 6.57
CA SER A 322 18.89 -15.09 6.83
C SER A 322 19.64 -16.38 6.52
N VAL A 323 20.33 -16.44 5.38
CA VAL A 323 21.14 -17.60 4.99
C VAL A 323 22.28 -17.81 5.98
N LEU A 324 23.01 -16.74 6.34
CA LEU A 324 24.10 -16.82 7.31
C LEU A 324 23.59 -17.25 8.69
N GLY A 325 22.48 -16.66 9.16
CA GLY A 325 21.85 -16.99 10.43
C GLY A 325 21.37 -18.45 10.48
N GLY A 326 20.80 -18.97 9.38
CA GLY A 326 20.43 -20.37 9.25
C GLY A 326 21.63 -21.32 9.31
N ILE A 327 22.73 -21.01 8.62
CA ILE A 327 23.97 -21.81 8.68
C ILE A 327 24.53 -21.85 10.11
N VAL A 328 24.56 -20.69 10.77
CA VAL A 328 25.01 -20.60 12.17
C VAL A 328 24.09 -21.39 13.09
N ALA A 329 22.77 -21.28 12.94
CA ALA A 329 21.81 -22.03 13.74
C ALA A 329 21.99 -23.54 13.57
N VAL A 330 22.19 -24.03 12.35
CA VAL A 330 22.46 -25.44 12.05
C VAL A 330 23.77 -25.90 12.71
N ALA A 331 24.84 -25.10 12.61
CA ALA A 331 26.12 -25.43 13.23
C ALA A 331 26.00 -25.52 14.76
N VAL A 332 25.29 -24.58 15.40
CA VAL A 332 25.04 -24.59 16.85
C VAL A 332 24.19 -25.79 17.24
N ALA A 333 23.11 -26.06 16.52
CA ALA A 333 22.24 -27.22 16.78
C ALA A 333 23.00 -28.55 16.62
N TRP A 334 23.90 -28.64 15.65
CA TRP A 334 24.69 -29.85 15.40
C TRP A 334 25.78 -30.06 16.46
N LEU A 335 26.49 -29.01 16.88
CA LEU A 335 27.59 -29.11 17.83
C LEU A 335 27.12 -29.19 19.29
N ALA A 336 26.03 -28.50 19.63
CA ALA A 336 25.59 -28.30 21.02
C ALA A 336 24.13 -28.70 21.25
N GLY A 337 23.42 -29.26 20.26
CA GLY A 337 21.99 -29.51 20.36
C GLY A 337 21.59 -30.42 21.53
N GLU A 338 22.30 -31.52 21.74
CA GLU A 338 22.04 -32.43 22.87
C GLU A 338 22.26 -31.75 24.22
N TRP A 339 23.33 -30.96 24.34
CA TRP A 339 23.62 -30.19 25.54
C TRP A 339 22.56 -29.11 25.81
N ILE A 340 22.17 -28.36 24.78
CA ILE A 340 21.13 -27.32 24.87
C ILE A 340 19.80 -27.93 25.33
N LEU A 341 19.37 -29.04 24.71
CA LEU A 341 18.11 -29.69 25.04
C LEU A 341 18.13 -30.30 26.45
N THR A 342 19.25 -30.89 26.86
CA THR A 342 19.42 -31.42 28.22
C THR A 342 19.40 -30.31 29.27
N LEU A 343 20.05 -29.18 28.98
CA LEU A 343 20.12 -28.03 29.90
C LEU A 343 18.76 -27.36 30.08
N LEU A 344 18.07 -27.09 28.97
CA LEU A 344 16.80 -26.37 28.97
C LEU A 344 15.63 -27.25 29.39
N PHE A 345 15.63 -28.52 29.02
CA PHE A 345 14.53 -29.44 29.29
C PHE A 345 15.02 -30.63 30.12
N THR A 346 15.02 -31.83 29.55
CA THR A 346 15.51 -33.06 30.18
C THR A 346 16.24 -33.94 29.16
N ALA A 347 16.92 -34.99 29.61
CA ALA A 347 17.62 -35.94 28.75
C ALA A 347 16.70 -36.65 27.73
N GLU A 348 15.40 -36.73 28.01
CA GLU A 348 14.41 -37.29 27.09
C GLU A 348 14.30 -36.45 25.79
N TYR A 349 14.34 -35.12 25.91
CA TYR A 349 14.27 -34.23 24.75
C TYR A 349 15.55 -34.28 23.91
N ALA A 350 16.70 -34.52 24.55
CA ALA A 350 18.01 -34.56 23.88
C ALA A 350 18.12 -35.68 22.83
N GLN A 351 17.34 -36.75 22.96
CA GLN A 351 17.28 -37.84 21.98
C GLN A 351 16.82 -37.38 20.59
N TYR A 352 16.14 -36.24 20.51
CA TYR A 352 15.60 -35.67 19.28
C TYR A 352 16.44 -34.48 18.77
N SER A 353 17.74 -34.45 19.10
CA SER A 353 18.68 -33.44 18.62
C SER A 353 18.72 -33.30 17.10
N SER A 354 18.50 -34.39 16.36
CA SER A 354 18.37 -34.37 14.89
C SER A 354 17.20 -33.52 14.40
N VAL A 355 16.08 -33.50 15.12
CA VAL A 355 14.91 -32.67 14.82
C VAL A 355 15.26 -31.18 15.03
N LEU A 356 16.03 -30.86 16.08
CA LEU A 356 16.53 -29.50 16.32
C LEU A 356 17.40 -29.02 15.15
N VAL A 357 18.30 -29.86 14.63
CA VAL A 357 19.14 -29.53 13.47
C VAL A 357 18.29 -29.24 12.23
N CYS A 358 17.25 -30.05 11.96
CA CYS A 358 16.34 -29.80 10.85
C CYS A 358 15.58 -28.48 11.04
N LEU A 359 15.04 -28.22 12.23
CA LEU A 359 14.32 -26.97 12.53
C LEU A 359 15.25 -25.74 12.46
N ALA A 360 16.53 -25.89 12.77
CA ALA A 360 17.52 -24.83 12.59
C ALA A 360 17.76 -24.48 11.11
N ALA A 361 17.71 -25.47 10.21
CA ALA A 361 17.74 -25.20 8.77
C ALA A 361 16.45 -24.48 8.30
N VAL A 362 15.30 -24.91 8.83
CA VAL A 362 14.00 -24.29 8.55
C VAL A 362 13.97 -22.83 9.04
N LEU A 363 14.58 -22.51 10.18
CA LEU A 363 14.70 -21.15 10.70
C LEU A 363 15.35 -20.19 9.68
N GLY A 364 16.36 -20.63 8.93
CA GLY A 364 16.95 -19.82 7.85
C GLY A 364 15.93 -19.45 6.76
N ILE A 365 15.04 -20.38 6.43
CA ILE A 365 13.96 -20.16 5.46
C ILE A 365 12.87 -19.27 6.06
N GLU A 366 12.47 -19.51 7.31
CA GLU A 366 11.45 -18.71 8.00
C GLU A 366 11.87 -17.24 8.14
N THR A 367 13.13 -16.98 8.51
CA THR A 367 13.66 -15.61 8.61
C THR A 367 13.69 -14.93 7.24
N ALA A 368 14.06 -15.64 6.17
CA ALA A 368 13.98 -15.11 4.81
C ALA A 368 12.52 -14.79 4.42
N THR A 369 11.59 -15.69 4.74
CA THR A 369 10.16 -15.51 4.52
C THR A 369 9.61 -14.31 5.31
N SER A 370 10.06 -14.11 6.54
CA SER A 370 9.71 -12.95 7.37
C SER A 370 10.16 -11.64 6.72
N PHE A 371 11.40 -11.56 6.26
CA PHE A 371 11.89 -10.37 5.54
C PHE A 371 11.19 -10.13 4.21
N MET A 372 10.81 -11.18 3.48
CA MET A 372 9.97 -11.05 2.30
C MET A 372 8.57 -10.52 2.67
N GLY A 373 8.01 -10.96 3.80
CA GLY A 373 6.77 -10.43 4.36
C GLY A 373 6.84 -8.94 4.70
N GLU A 374 7.93 -8.51 5.33
CA GLU A 374 8.21 -7.10 5.63
C GLU A 374 8.37 -6.27 4.34
N ALA A 375 9.06 -6.83 3.33
CA ALA A 375 9.18 -6.23 2.01
C ALA A 375 7.80 -6.03 1.36
N MET A 376 6.95 -7.05 1.33
CA MET A 376 5.58 -6.93 0.81
C MET A 376 4.74 -5.93 1.60
N THR A 377 4.87 -5.92 2.93
CA THR A 377 4.17 -4.97 3.83
C THR A 377 4.56 -3.53 3.49
N SER A 378 5.84 -3.27 3.21
CA SER A 378 6.31 -1.94 2.83
C SER A 378 5.70 -1.41 1.51
N THR A 379 5.23 -2.30 0.64
CA THR A 379 4.53 -1.95 -0.62
C THR A 379 3.01 -1.81 -0.47
N ARG A 380 2.46 -2.08 0.72
CA ARG A 380 1.01 -2.05 1.06
C ARG A 380 0.12 -2.99 0.21
N ARG A 381 0.68 -4.06 -0.37
CA ARG A 381 -0.07 -5.00 -1.25
C ARG A 381 -0.64 -6.21 -0.51
N PHE A 382 -1.43 -5.98 0.53
CA PHE A 382 -1.97 -7.04 1.42
C PHE A 382 -2.88 -8.06 0.73
N ARG A 383 -3.59 -7.68 -0.34
CA ARG A 383 -4.49 -8.60 -1.07
C ARG A 383 -3.77 -9.76 -1.75
N ILE A 384 -2.49 -9.57 -2.10
CA ILE A 384 -1.69 -10.59 -2.80
C ILE A 384 -1.03 -11.56 -1.78
N GLN A 385 -0.85 -11.12 -0.53
CA GLN A 385 -0.28 -11.93 0.54
C GLN A 385 -1.20 -13.11 0.95
N MET A 386 -2.52 -12.92 0.87
CA MET A 386 -3.50 -13.95 1.25
C MET A 386 -3.41 -15.24 0.41
N PRO A 387 -3.42 -15.21 -0.93
CA PRO A 387 -3.23 -16.42 -1.74
C PRO A 387 -1.92 -17.15 -1.45
N VAL A 388 -0.83 -16.42 -1.20
CA VAL A 388 0.48 -17.02 -0.89
C VAL A 388 0.43 -17.77 0.43
N LEU A 389 -0.13 -17.16 1.48
CA LEU A 389 -0.27 -17.80 2.79
C LEU A 389 -1.23 -19.00 2.74
N LEU A 390 -2.31 -18.90 1.96
CA LEU A 390 -3.22 -20.02 1.77
C LEU A 390 -2.52 -21.20 1.06
N ALA A 391 -1.76 -20.92 0.01
CA ALA A 391 -0.97 -21.94 -0.68
C ALA A 391 0.08 -22.57 0.24
N ALA A 392 0.76 -21.77 1.06
CA ALA A 392 1.74 -22.24 2.02
C ALA A 392 1.11 -23.10 3.13
N LEU A 393 -0.06 -22.71 3.65
CA LEU A 393 -0.84 -23.51 4.61
C LEU A 393 -1.26 -24.85 4.00
N LEU A 394 -1.78 -24.86 2.77
CA LEU A 394 -2.17 -26.09 2.08
C LEU A 394 -0.96 -27.00 1.83
N ALA A 395 0.16 -26.44 1.38
CA ALA A 395 1.40 -27.19 1.17
C ALA A 395 1.93 -27.80 2.49
N ALA A 396 1.92 -27.03 3.58
CA ALA A 396 2.30 -27.51 4.91
C ALA A 396 1.35 -28.61 5.41
N ALA A 397 0.03 -28.45 5.24
CA ALA A 397 -0.95 -29.46 5.65
C ALA A 397 -0.80 -30.77 4.86
N ILE A 398 -0.60 -30.69 3.54
CA ILE A 398 -0.33 -31.86 2.69
C ILE A 398 0.97 -32.54 3.12
N ALA A 399 2.03 -31.76 3.36
CA ALA A 399 3.30 -32.29 3.83
C ALA A 399 3.15 -32.97 5.20
N CYS A 400 2.37 -32.39 6.13
CA CYS A 400 2.07 -33.00 7.43
C CYS A 400 1.38 -34.36 7.27
N VAL A 401 0.34 -34.46 6.43
CA VAL A 401 -0.38 -35.72 6.17
C VAL A 401 0.52 -36.81 5.58
N VAL A 402 1.48 -36.43 4.73
CA VAL A 402 2.36 -37.41 4.05
C VAL A 402 3.57 -37.80 4.89
N LEU A 403 4.18 -36.84 5.59
CA LEU A 403 5.49 -37.01 6.22
C LEU A 403 5.41 -37.43 7.69
N ILE A 404 4.44 -36.91 8.46
CA ILE A 404 4.35 -37.21 9.91
C ILE A 404 4.10 -38.71 10.17
N PRO A 405 3.19 -39.40 9.45
CA PRO A 405 3.00 -40.84 9.67
C PRO A 405 4.22 -41.71 9.30
N ARG A 406 5.16 -41.18 8.51
CA ARG A 406 6.33 -41.93 8.00
C ARG A 406 7.63 -41.62 8.74
N TYR A 407 7.80 -40.37 9.17
CA TYR A 407 9.04 -39.83 9.72
C TYR A 407 8.82 -39.14 11.08
N GLU A 408 7.64 -39.30 11.68
CA GLU A 408 7.29 -38.78 13.00
C GLU A 408 7.63 -37.27 13.15
N LEU A 409 8.38 -36.90 14.19
CA LEU A 409 8.78 -35.52 14.48
C LEU A 409 9.67 -34.90 13.40
N MET A 410 10.49 -35.71 12.72
CA MET A 410 11.29 -35.22 11.58
C MET A 410 10.36 -34.84 10.42
N GLY A 411 9.31 -35.62 10.19
CA GLY A 411 8.28 -35.30 9.20
C GLY A 411 7.59 -33.96 9.49
N ALA A 412 7.31 -33.66 10.76
CA ALA A 412 6.75 -32.38 11.18
C ALA A 412 7.70 -31.19 10.94
N ALA A 413 9.00 -31.36 11.23
CA ALA A 413 10.01 -30.34 10.96
C ALA A 413 10.13 -30.05 9.46
N ILE A 414 10.18 -31.09 8.62
CA ILE A 414 10.23 -30.94 7.16
C ILE A 414 8.96 -30.27 6.62
N ALA A 415 7.77 -30.67 7.12
CA ALA A 415 6.50 -30.06 6.71
C ALA A 415 6.43 -28.55 7.02
N THR A 416 6.99 -28.13 8.16
CA THR A 416 7.17 -26.69 8.49
C THR A 416 8.02 -25.99 7.43
N GLY A 417 9.14 -26.60 7.05
CA GLY A 417 10.02 -26.11 5.99
C GLY A 417 9.33 -25.99 4.63
N VAL A 418 8.49 -26.96 4.24
CA VAL A 418 7.71 -26.92 2.99
C VAL A 418 6.77 -25.72 2.96
N GLY A 419 6.06 -25.46 4.06
CA GLY A 419 5.21 -24.26 4.19
C GLY A 419 6.02 -22.98 4.04
N ALA A 420 7.10 -22.84 4.83
CA ALA A 420 7.97 -21.66 4.80
C ALA A 420 8.57 -21.41 3.40
N PHE A 421 9.01 -22.47 2.71
CA PHE A 421 9.58 -22.39 1.37
C PHE A 421 8.53 -22.00 0.31
N THR A 422 7.32 -22.55 0.40
CA THR A 422 6.21 -22.19 -0.49
C THR A 422 5.86 -20.70 -0.36
N GLN A 423 5.85 -20.19 0.87
CA GLN A 423 5.62 -18.77 1.13
C GLN A 423 6.76 -17.89 0.58
N LEU A 424 8.02 -18.30 0.73
CA LEU A 424 9.18 -17.61 0.18
C LEU A 424 9.11 -17.52 -1.35
N LEU A 425 8.83 -18.65 -2.01
CA LEU A 425 8.68 -18.70 -3.47
C LEU A 425 7.54 -17.80 -3.95
N GLY A 426 6.36 -17.91 -3.34
CA GLY A 426 5.22 -17.06 -3.69
C GLY A 426 5.53 -15.58 -3.55
N GLY A 427 6.14 -15.18 -2.42
CA GLY A 427 6.57 -13.79 -2.19
C GLY A 427 7.60 -13.30 -3.21
N SER A 428 8.59 -14.13 -3.55
CA SER A 428 9.63 -13.79 -4.53
C SER A 428 9.08 -13.61 -5.96
N MET A 429 8.16 -14.47 -6.39
CA MET A 429 7.53 -14.36 -7.71
C MET A 429 6.75 -13.06 -7.84
N ILE A 430 6.03 -12.66 -6.79
CA ILE A 430 5.27 -11.40 -6.76
C ILE A 430 6.22 -10.21 -6.81
N ALA A 431 7.28 -10.21 -5.99
CA ALA A 431 8.27 -9.14 -5.96
C ALA A 431 9.01 -9.00 -7.30
N SER A 432 9.27 -10.10 -8.01
CA SER A 432 9.94 -10.09 -9.32
C SER A 432 9.06 -9.64 -10.50
N ASN A 433 7.73 -9.68 -10.34
CA ASN A 433 6.78 -9.30 -11.40
C ASN A 433 6.44 -7.80 -11.40
N GLU A 434 7.07 -7.01 -10.52
CA GLU A 434 6.89 -5.56 -10.46
C GLU A 434 7.71 -4.85 -11.54
N ARG A 435 7.31 -5.02 -12.81
CA ARG A 435 7.76 -4.14 -13.90
C ARG A 435 6.89 -2.87 -13.95
N PRO A 436 7.45 -1.70 -14.30
CA PRO A 436 6.66 -0.50 -14.54
C PRO A 436 5.56 -0.76 -15.57
N ILE A 437 4.37 -0.20 -15.37
CA ILE A 437 3.26 -0.30 -16.30
C ILE A 437 3.67 0.42 -17.59
N ARG A 438 3.71 -0.30 -18.70
CA ARG A 438 4.15 0.25 -19.98
C ARG A 438 2.97 0.85 -20.74
N VAL A 439 3.05 2.14 -21.03
CA VAL A 439 2.00 2.92 -21.71
C VAL A 439 2.54 3.44 -23.04
N ALA A 440 1.91 3.04 -24.15
CA ALA A 440 2.20 3.56 -25.48
C ALA A 440 1.28 4.75 -25.81
N GLN A 441 1.85 5.95 -25.92
CA GLN A 441 1.19 7.16 -26.38
C GLN A 441 1.29 7.26 -27.90
N VAL A 442 0.18 7.08 -28.61
CA VAL A 442 0.14 7.13 -30.07
C VAL A 442 -0.31 8.52 -30.53
N VAL A 443 0.63 9.26 -31.10
CA VAL A 443 0.48 10.64 -31.58
C VAL A 443 1.07 10.78 -32.98
N HIS A 444 0.72 11.82 -33.73
CA HIS A 444 1.26 11.98 -35.09
C HIS A 444 2.75 12.38 -35.07
N GLY A 445 3.13 13.34 -34.21
CA GLY A 445 4.49 13.80 -33.96
C GLY A 445 4.48 14.85 -32.85
N LEU A 446 5.61 15.05 -32.16
CA LEU A 446 5.70 15.87 -30.95
C LEU A 446 6.04 17.34 -31.24
N VAL A 447 5.20 17.98 -32.07
CA VAL A 447 5.33 19.41 -32.44
C VAL A 447 4.77 20.34 -31.37
N VAL A 448 4.96 21.66 -31.50
CA VAL A 448 4.30 22.64 -30.64
C VAL A 448 2.79 22.61 -30.89
N GLY A 449 2.05 22.04 -29.95
CA GLY A 449 0.61 21.80 -30.04
C GLY A 449 -0.01 21.49 -28.68
N GLY A 450 -1.32 21.65 -28.55
CA GLY A 450 -1.99 21.52 -27.25
C GLY A 450 -1.94 20.11 -26.65
N ILE A 451 -2.03 19.08 -27.50
CA ILE A 451 -1.98 17.68 -27.07
C ILE A 451 -0.55 17.33 -26.65
N GLU A 452 0.42 17.71 -27.47
CA GLU A 452 1.83 17.42 -27.28
C GLU A 452 2.36 18.11 -26.01
N THR A 453 2.07 19.41 -25.83
CA THR A 453 2.41 20.14 -24.61
C THR A 453 1.78 19.50 -23.37
N TRP A 454 0.50 19.13 -23.44
CA TRP A 454 -0.18 18.45 -22.33
C TRP A 454 0.47 17.10 -22.00
N LEU A 455 0.82 16.29 -23.01
CA LEU A 455 1.48 15.00 -22.81
C LEU A 455 2.88 15.15 -22.19
N VAL A 456 3.63 16.19 -22.57
CA VAL A 456 4.92 16.52 -21.94
C VAL A 456 4.71 16.92 -20.47
N ASN A 457 3.69 17.72 -20.16
CA ASN A 457 3.36 18.09 -18.78
C ASN A 457 2.93 16.88 -17.94
N VAL A 458 2.17 15.96 -18.53
CA VAL A 458 1.86 14.66 -17.90
C VAL A 458 3.15 13.88 -17.67
N LEU A 459 4.06 13.81 -18.64
CA LEU A 459 5.34 13.10 -18.48
C LEU A 459 6.25 13.71 -17.40
N LYS A 460 6.22 15.03 -17.24
CA LYS A 460 6.97 15.73 -16.17
C LYS A 460 6.45 15.40 -14.77
N THR A 461 5.16 15.12 -14.63
CA THR A 461 4.48 14.96 -13.33
C THR A 461 4.13 13.51 -12.99
N ILE A 462 4.07 12.62 -13.98
CA ILE A 462 3.74 11.21 -13.78
C ILE A 462 4.83 10.48 -12.97
N ASP A 463 4.41 9.54 -12.13
CA ASP A 463 5.31 8.62 -11.46
C ASP A 463 5.96 7.67 -12.48
N ARG A 464 7.16 8.05 -12.94
CA ARG A 464 7.95 7.33 -13.96
C ARG A 464 8.50 5.98 -13.47
N ASN A 465 8.44 5.72 -12.18
CA ASN A 465 8.86 4.43 -11.64
C ASN A 465 7.70 3.42 -11.64
N ARG A 466 6.47 3.91 -11.52
CA ARG A 466 5.26 3.10 -11.73
C ARG A 466 4.88 2.99 -13.20
N PHE A 467 5.14 4.00 -14.01
CA PHE A 467 4.76 4.05 -15.43
C PHE A 467 5.95 4.31 -16.34
N GLN A 468 6.21 3.39 -17.28
CA GLN A 468 7.08 3.64 -18.41
C GLN A 468 6.24 4.13 -19.57
N VAL A 469 6.43 5.39 -19.97
CA VAL A 469 5.70 6.01 -21.08
C VAL A 469 6.59 6.01 -22.32
N ASP A 470 6.09 5.45 -23.41
CA ASP A 470 6.76 5.47 -24.72
C ASP A 470 5.84 6.16 -25.74
N PHE A 471 6.42 6.97 -26.63
CA PHE A 471 5.70 7.70 -27.67
C PHE A 471 5.88 7.02 -29.01
N ILE A 472 4.76 6.63 -29.64
CA ILE A 472 4.74 6.08 -30.99
C ILE A 472 4.33 7.21 -31.94
N THR A 473 5.26 7.65 -32.78
CA THR A 473 5.06 8.75 -33.74
C THR A 473 5.08 8.26 -35.19
N SER A 474 4.54 9.05 -36.12
CA SER A 474 4.55 8.72 -37.56
C SER A 474 5.21 9.76 -38.44
N ARG A 475 5.86 10.75 -37.82
CA ARG A 475 6.72 11.71 -38.51
C ARG A 475 8.16 11.24 -38.45
N PRO A 476 8.85 11.13 -39.60
CA PRO A 476 10.26 10.76 -39.63
C PRO A 476 11.19 11.91 -39.25
N GLU A 477 10.74 13.17 -39.36
CA GLU A 477 11.54 14.34 -38.99
C GLU A 477 11.54 14.58 -37.47
N ALA A 478 12.64 15.17 -36.97
CA ALA A 478 12.76 15.57 -35.58
C ALA A 478 11.70 16.64 -35.24
N CYS A 479 10.99 16.44 -34.13
CA CYS A 479 9.97 17.36 -33.63
C CYS A 479 10.47 18.13 -32.39
N TYR A 480 9.81 19.26 -32.09
CA TYR A 480 10.20 20.20 -31.02
C TYR A 480 10.40 19.54 -29.64
N TYR A 481 9.51 18.64 -29.21
CA TYR A 481 9.60 18.02 -27.89
C TYR A 481 10.36 16.68 -27.86
N ASP A 482 10.94 16.22 -28.96
CA ASP A 482 11.57 14.90 -29.03
C ASP A 482 12.69 14.74 -28.00
N ASP A 483 13.57 15.74 -27.89
CA ASP A 483 14.71 15.70 -26.97
C ASP A 483 14.27 15.85 -25.51
N THR A 484 13.25 16.67 -25.25
CA THR A 484 12.64 16.81 -23.91
C THR A 484 12.05 15.48 -23.43
N VAL A 485 11.32 14.78 -24.30
CA VAL A 485 10.71 13.48 -23.98
C VAL A 485 11.78 12.42 -23.72
N ARG A 486 12.85 12.38 -24.52
CA ARG A 486 14.01 11.49 -24.29
C ARG A 486 14.73 11.80 -22.98
N ALA A 487 14.99 13.08 -22.70
CA ALA A 487 15.62 13.52 -21.46
C ALA A 487 14.80 13.16 -20.21
N LEU A 488 13.47 13.11 -20.36
CA LEU A 488 12.56 12.66 -19.30
C LEU A 488 12.47 11.12 -19.17
N GLY A 489 13.21 10.35 -19.98
CA GLY A 489 13.31 8.89 -19.89
C GLY A 489 12.27 8.12 -20.70
N ALA A 490 11.52 8.78 -21.58
CA ALA A 490 10.56 8.15 -22.47
C ALA A 490 11.21 7.74 -23.80
N ASN A 491 10.80 6.59 -24.35
CA ASN A 491 11.29 6.16 -25.65
C ASN A 491 10.44 6.77 -26.77
N LEU A 492 11.11 7.22 -27.84
CA LEU A 492 10.45 7.68 -29.06
C LEU A 492 10.57 6.59 -30.13
N ILE A 493 9.45 5.99 -30.51
CA ILE A 493 9.40 4.86 -31.45
C ILE A 493 8.69 5.31 -32.73
N HIS A 494 9.42 5.29 -33.84
CA HIS A 494 8.86 5.65 -35.13
C HIS A 494 8.05 4.49 -35.73
N CYS A 495 6.83 4.78 -36.15
CA CYS A 495 5.95 3.91 -36.91
C CYS A 495 5.71 4.50 -38.31
N PRO A 496 5.65 3.69 -39.39
CA PRO A 496 5.42 4.20 -40.75
C PRO A 496 4.17 5.07 -40.90
N SER A 497 4.06 5.84 -41.97
CA SER A 497 2.92 6.76 -42.15
C SER A 497 1.54 6.05 -42.12
N PRO A 498 0.55 6.59 -41.37
CA PRO A 498 -0.80 6.03 -41.29
C PRO A 498 -1.60 6.14 -42.61
N ARG A 499 -1.08 6.89 -43.60
CA ARG A 499 -1.66 7.01 -44.95
C ARG A 499 -1.69 5.67 -45.70
N LYS A 500 -0.85 4.71 -45.33
CA LYS A 500 -0.82 3.34 -45.89
C LYS A 500 -1.17 2.33 -44.77
N PRO A 501 -2.46 2.10 -44.46
CA PRO A 501 -2.88 1.27 -43.32
C PRO A 501 -2.35 -0.17 -43.35
N TRP A 502 -2.13 -0.73 -44.53
CA TRP A 502 -1.57 -2.08 -44.71
C TRP A 502 -0.08 -2.20 -44.33
N ILE A 503 0.66 -1.09 -44.28
CA ILE A 503 2.03 -1.04 -43.75
C ILE A 503 1.99 -0.64 -42.27
N TYR A 504 1.20 0.38 -41.93
CA TYR A 504 1.08 0.89 -40.57
C TYR A 504 0.56 -0.15 -39.57
N GLY A 505 -0.51 -0.87 -39.93
CA GLY A 505 -1.15 -1.84 -39.03
C GLY A 505 -0.21 -2.97 -38.56
N PRO A 506 0.47 -3.69 -39.47
CA PRO A 506 1.45 -4.71 -39.10
C PRO A 506 2.64 -4.16 -38.30
N ALA A 507 3.17 -3.00 -38.69
CA ALA A 507 4.28 -2.35 -37.98
C ALA A 507 3.88 -1.98 -36.54
N LEU A 508 2.73 -1.32 -36.37
CA LEU A 508 2.19 -0.98 -35.06
C LEU A 508 1.93 -2.23 -34.22
N ARG A 509 1.36 -3.30 -34.81
CA ARG A 509 1.14 -4.56 -34.08
C ARG A 509 2.45 -5.14 -33.57
N LYS A 510 3.50 -5.12 -34.39
CA LYS A 510 4.83 -5.59 -34.02
C LYS A 510 5.41 -4.77 -32.86
N ILE A 511 5.41 -3.44 -32.99
CA ILE A 511 5.86 -2.51 -31.94
C ILE A 511 5.13 -2.79 -30.62
N LEU A 512 3.79 -2.93 -30.67
CA LEU A 512 2.99 -3.14 -29.47
C LEU A 512 3.26 -4.50 -28.80
N LYS A 513 3.52 -5.54 -29.59
CA LYS A 513 3.79 -6.90 -29.09
C LYS A 513 5.21 -7.01 -28.54
N ASP A 514 6.20 -6.50 -29.27
CA ASP A 514 7.62 -6.55 -28.90
C ASP A 514 7.90 -5.68 -27.67
N GLY A 515 7.24 -4.51 -27.58
CA GLY A 515 7.32 -3.62 -26.41
C GLY A 515 6.52 -4.11 -25.19
N GLN A 516 5.73 -5.18 -25.32
CA GLN A 516 4.90 -5.77 -24.26
C GLN A 516 4.06 -4.73 -23.48
N TYR A 517 3.39 -3.83 -24.20
CA TYR A 517 2.63 -2.75 -23.58
C TYR A 517 1.39 -3.24 -22.82
N ASP A 518 1.17 -2.66 -21.64
CA ASP A 518 -0.02 -2.93 -20.82
C ASP A 518 -1.19 -2.01 -21.24
N ALA A 519 -0.86 -0.80 -21.72
CA ALA A 519 -1.82 0.18 -22.20
C ALA A 519 -1.40 0.85 -23.52
N VAL A 520 -2.38 1.14 -24.39
CA VAL A 520 -2.24 2.05 -25.54
C VAL A 520 -3.20 3.21 -25.38
N HIS A 521 -2.73 4.44 -25.55
CA HIS A 521 -3.52 5.67 -25.53
C HIS A 521 -3.35 6.42 -26.85
N ALA A 522 -4.43 6.55 -27.62
CA ALA A 522 -4.39 7.16 -28.95
C ALA A 522 -5.05 8.55 -28.97
N HIS A 523 -4.34 9.54 -29.54
CA HIS A 523 -4.76 10.95 -29.58
C HIS A 523 -5.10 11.45 -31.00
N VAL A 524 -5.55 10.54 -31.88
CA VAL A 524 -5.77 10.82 -33.32
C VAL A 524 -7.24 10.71 -33.74
N ASP A 525 -8.15 11.06 -32.82
CA ASP A 525 -9.60 11.06 -32.98
C ASP A 525 -10.12 9.80 -33.73
N HIS A 526 -10.70 9.98 -34.92
CA HIS A 526 -11.31 8.91 -35.71
C HIS A 526 -10.32 7.81 -36.12
N TYR A 527 -9.06 8.14 -36.39
CA TYR A 527 -8.07 7.11 -36.73
C TYR A 527 -7.74 6.22 -35.52
N GLY A 528 -8.05 6.70 -34.30
CA GLY A 528 -7.97 5.94 -33.07
C GLY A 528 -8.74 4.61 -33.15
N GLY A 529 -9.85 4.54 -33.88
CA GLY A 529 -10.59 3.29 -34.07
C GLY A 529 -9.77 2.17 -34.71
N PHE A 530 -8.95 2.51 -35.72
CA PHE A 530 -8.06 1.53 -36.36
C PHE A 530 -6.94 1.10 -35.40
N ILE A 531 -6.33 2.05 -34.68
CA ILE A 531 -5.29 1.77 -33.67
C ILE A 531 -5.83 0.86 -32.57
N MET A 532 -7.03 1.12 -32.05
CA MET A 532 -7.66 0.29 -31.02
C MET A 532 -7.88 -1.15 -31.52
N ARG A 533 -8.29 -1.34 -32.78
CA ARG A 533 -8.43 -2.66 -33.40
C ARG A 533 -7.07 -3.39 -33.48
N VAL A 534 -6.03 -2.70 -33.91
CA VAL A 534 -4.67 -3.26 -33.99
C VAL A 534 -4.15 -3.62 -32.59
N ALA A 535 -4.29 -2.73 -31.60
CA ALA A 535 -3.89 -2.97 -30.21
C ALA A 535 -4.62 -4.17 -29.60
N ARG A 536 -5.92 -4.35 -29.92
CA ARG A 536 -6.67 -5.56 -29.52
C ARG A 536 -6.05 -6.83 -30.11
N SER A 537 -5.64 -6.80 -31.39
CA SER A 537 -5.00 -7.95 -32.05
C SER A 537 -3.57 -8.23 -31.56
N ALA A 538 -2.93 -7.23 -30.93
CA ALA A 538 -1.64 -7.37 -30.25
C ALA A 538 -1.77 -7.89 -28.80
N GLY A 539 -2.99 -8.00 -28.27
CA GLY A 539 -3.25 -8.50 -26.91
C GLY A 539 -3.11 -7.45 -25.81
N VAL A 540 -3.02 -6.15 -26.16
CA VAL A 540 -2.88 -5.08 -25.14
C VAL A 540 -4.18 -4.98 -24.34
N LYS A 541 -4.09 -5.05 -23.01
CA LYS A 541 -5.25 -5.15 -22.11
C LYS A 541 -6.03 -3.84 -22.01
N VAL A 542 -5.34 -2.71 -21.85
CA VAL A 542 -5.95 -1.37 -21.72
C VAL A 542 -5.79 -0.60 -23.04
N ARG A 543 -6.89 -0.13 -23.61
CA ARG A 543 -6.92 0.50 -24.94
C ARG A 543 -7.80 1.74 -24.87
N ILE A 544 -7.17 2.91 -24.88
CA ILE A 544 -7.78 4.22 -24.65
C ILE A 544 -7.83 4.99 -25.96
N ALA A 545 -9.02 5.38 -26.40
CA ALA A 545 -9.21 6.37 -27.47
C ALA A 545 -9.47 7.73 -26.85
N HIS A 546 -8.80 8.80 -27.31
CA HIS A 546 -8.97 10.15 -26.76
C HIS A 546 -9.44 11.13 -27.83
N SER A 547 -10.59 11.77 -27.59
CA SER A 547 -11.13 12.86 -28.42
C SER A 547 -10.65 14.23 -27.91
N HIS A 548 -9.99 15.00 -28.78
CA HIS A 548 -9.47 16.34 -28.45
C HIS A 548 -10.20 17.48 -29.13
N SER A 549 -11.13 17.18 -30.03
CA SER A 549 -11.79 18.20 -30.85
C SER A 549 -13.21 17.81 -31.21
N ASP A 550 -14.08 18.81 -31.34
CA ASP A 550 -15.36 18.62 -31.99
C ASP A 550 -15.15 18.56 -33.51
N THR A 551 -15.34 17.38 -34.08
CA THR A 551 -15.22 17.16 -35.54
C THR A 551 -16.55 17.22 -36.27
N SER A 552 -17.66 17.53 -35.58
CA SER A 552 -19.03 17.43 -36.11
C SER A 552 -19.25 18.29 -37.37
N ARG A 553 -18.68 19.50 -37.42
CA ARG A 553 -18.76 20.40 -38.60
C ARG A 553 -18.00 19.88 -39.83
N LYS A 554 -16.91 19.13 -39.63
CA LYS A 554 -16.19 18.42 -40.72
C LYS A 554 -16.88 17.12 -41.12
N GLN A 555 -17.69 16.53 -40.22
CA GLN A 555 -18.50 15.34 -40.51
C GLN A 555 -19.73 15.68 -41.37
N SER A 556 -20.36 16.84 -41.17
CA SER A 556 -21.55 17.25 -41.95
C SER A 556 -21.24 17.55 -43.42
N GLN A 557 -19.98 17.85 -43.76
CA GLN A 557 -19.51 18.10 -45.14
C GLN A 557 -18.84 16.87 -45.78
N ALA A 558 -18.99 15.66 -45.20
CA ALA A 558 -18.27 14.48 -45.63
C ALA A 558 -18.93 13.73 -46.81
N ASN A 559 -18.16 13.43 -47.86
CA ASN A 559 -18.57 12.59 -48.98
C ASN A 559 -18.83 11.13 -48.54
N LEU A 560 -19.58 10.34 -49.33
CA LEU A 560 -20.01 8.97 -49.00
C LEU A 560 -18.89 8.04 -48.52
N TRP A 561 -17.72 8.05 -49.18
CA TRP A 561 -16.55 7.27 -48.77
C TRP A 561 -16.00 7.68 -47.40
N ARG A 562 -16.01 8.98 -47.10
CA ARG A 562 -15.60 9.51 -45.81
C ARG A 562 -16.62 9.15 -44.72
N GLN A 563 -17.91 9.15 -45.03
CA GLN A 563 -18.95 8.69 -44.10
C GLN A 563 -18.80 7.20 -43.76
N PHE A 564 -18.52 6.35 -44.77
CA PHE A 564 -18.24 4.94 -44.54
C PHE A 564 -17.02 4.72 -43.64
N TYR A 565 -15.94 5.46 -43.87
CA TYR A 565 -14.75 5.46 -43.01
C TYR A 565 -15.11 5.84 -41.57
N LEU A 566 -15.82 6.95 -41.36
CA LEU A 566 -16.22 7.44 -40.03
C LEU A 566 -17.12 6.43 -39.30
N LYS A 567 -18.05 5.79 -40.00
CA LYS A 567 -18.91 4.74 -39.43
C LYS A 567 -18.10 3.52 -38.99
N SER A 568 -17.13 3.12 -39.82
CA SER A 568 -16.25 1.98 -39.54
C SER A 568 -15.33 2.23 -38.35
N THR A 569 -14.72 3.41 -38.26
CA THR A 569 -13.85 3.76 -37.13
C THR A 569 -14.62 3.87 -35.82
N LYS A 570 -15.79 4.53 -35.80
CA LYS A 570 -16.67 4.58 -34.61
C LYS A 570 -17.07 3.17 -34.16
N ARG A 571 -17.35 2.25 -35.10
CA ARG A 571 -17.63 0.84 -34.78
C ARG A 571 -16.42 0.14 -34.15
N TRP A 572 -15.20 0.40 -34.62
CA TRP A 572 -13.99 -0.17 -34.03
C TRP A 572 -13.68 0.41 -32.65
N ILE A 573 -13.87 1.71 -32.43
CA ILE A 573 -13.78 2.32 -31.10
C ILE A 573 -14.72 1.59 -30.13
N ARG A 574 -16.01 1.48 -30.48
CA ARG A 574 -17.01 0.83 -29.62
C ARG A 574 -16.65 -0.60 -29.23
N THR A 575 -16.06 -1.35 -30.15
CA THR A 575 -15.78 -2.80 -29.99
C THR A 575 -14.38 -3.12 -29.48
N SER A 576 -13.43 -2.20 -29.64
CA SER A 576 -12.02 -2.46 -29.36
C SER A 576 -11.46 -1.58 -28.26
N ALA A 577 -11.96 -0.35 -28.06
CA ALA A 577 -11.54 0.48 -26.93
C ALA A 577 -12.10 -0.10 -25.61
N THR A 578 -11.28 -0.12 -24.57
CA THR A 578 -11.72 -0.42 -23.20
C THR A 578 -12.18 0.83 -22.48
N GLN A 579 -11.60 1.98 -22.84
CA GLN A 579 -11.88 3.29 -22.27
C GLN A 579 -11.88 4.32 -23.41
N GLY A 580 -12.67 5.36 -23.25
CA GLY A 580 -12.63 6.52 -24.12
C GLY A 580 -12.68 7.78 -23.30
N LEU A 581 -11.79 8.69 -23.65
CA LEU A 581 -11.61 9.96 -22.97
C LEU A 581 -11.96 11.09 -23.92
N ALA A 582 -12.46 12.18 -23.38
CA ALA A 582 -12.60 13.42 -24.13
C ALA A 582 -12.31 14.63 -23.25
N VAL A 583 -11.77 15.67 -23.86
CA VAL A 583 -11.47 16.93 -23.19
C VAL A 583 -12.71 17.74 -22.82
N SER A 584 -13.87 17.38 -23.39
CA SER A 584 -15.17 17.97 -23.11
C SER A 584 -16.31 17.05 -23.55
N ASP A 585 -17.53 17.29 -23.07
CA ASP A 585 -18.71 16.54 -23.50
C ASP A 585 -19.01 16.68 -25.00
N LEU A 586 -18.74 17.85 -25.58
CA LEU A 586 -18.89 18.09 -27.02
C LEU A 586 -17.91 17.24 -27.83
N ALA A 587 -16.63 17.24 -27.44
CA ALA A 587 -15.62 16.39 -28.07
C ALA A 587 -15.97 14.91 -27.93
N GLY A 588 -16.50 14.51 -26.77
CA GLY A 588 -16.94 13.15 -26.48
C GLY A 588 -18.09 12.69 -27.37
N ARG A 589 -19.19 13.46 -27.43
CA ARG A 589 -20.35 13.19 -28.30
C ARG A 589 -19.98 13.09 -29.78
N SER A 590 -18.95 13.83 -30.23
CA SER A 590 -18.52 13.83 -31.63
C SER A 590 -17.86 12.49 -32.07
N LEU A 591 -17.15 11.83 -31.16
CA LEU A 591 -16.36 10.63 -31.42
C LEU A 591 -17.03 9.34 -30.92
N PHE A 592 -17.70 9.40 -29.76
CA PHE A 592 -18.26 8.24 -29.07
C PHE A 592 -19.79 8.20 -29.21
N PRO A 593 -20.36 7.19 -29.90
CA PRO A 593 -21.80 7.13 -30.19
C PRO A 593 -22.74 7.04 -28.98
N THR A 594 -22.24 6.63 -27.82
CA THR A 594 -23.02 6.42 -26.59
C THR A 594 -22.46 7.22 -25.40
N TRP A 595 -21.88 8.39 -25.68
CA TRP A 595 -21.33 9.29 -24.67
C TRP A 595 -22.36 9.58 -23.56
N GLY A 596 -21.96 9.46 -22.29
CA GLY A 596 -22.83 9.63 -21.12
C GLY A 596 -23.65 8.41 -20.71
N ASN A 597 -23.90 7.45 -21.62
CA ASN A 597 -24.71 6.26 -21.32
C ASN A 597 -23.87 5.00 -21.07
N ASP A 598 -22.59 5.00 -21.47
CA ASP A 598 -21.67 3.87 -21.31
C ASP A 598 -20.51 4.32 -20.41
N GLN A 599 -20.34 3.64 -19.28
CA GLN A 599 -19.38 3.98 -18.22
C GLN A 599 -17.91 3.94 -18.67
N ARG A 600 -17.62 3.36 -19.85
CA ARG A 600 -16.29 3.40 -20.46
C ARG A 600 -15.90 4.78 -21.01
N TRP A 601 -16.85 5.70 -21.11
CA TRP A 601 -16.63 7.01 -21.71
C TRP A 601 -16.61 8.10 -20.63
N ASN A 602 -15.50 8.81 -20.50
CA ASN A 602 -15.29 9.77 -19.41
C ASN A 602 -14.65 11.07 -19.89
N THR A 603 -15.04 12.18 -19.28
CA THR A 603 -14.41 13.49 -19.52
C THR A 603 -13.11 13.59 -18.74
N LEU A 604 -12.01 13.91 -19.42
CA LEU A 604 -10.70 14.19 -18.82
C LEU A 604 -10.27 15.59 -19.27
N TYR A 605 -10.39 16.56 -18.38
CA TYR A 605 -9.91 17.92 -18.63
C TYR A 605 -8.38 17.94 -18.70
N CYS A 606 -7.82 18.61 -19.71
CA CYS A 606 -6.39 18.84 -19.80
C CYS A 606 -5.96 19.85 -18.73
N GLY A 607 -5.35 19.36 -17.66
CA GLY A 607 -4.80 20.21 -16.60
C GLY A 607 -3.63 21.07 -17.10
N ILE A 608 -3.53 22.28 -16.54
CA ILE A 608 -2.43 23.23 -16.72
C ILE A 608 -1.90 23.55 -15.33
N ASP A 609 -0.57 23.68 -15.20
CA ASP A 609 0.04 24.14 -13.97
C ASP A 609 -0.22 25.64 -13.80
N THR A 610 -1.04 26.00 -12.81
CA THR A 610 -1.40 27.40 -12.53
C THR A 610 -0.34 28.11 -11.70
N GLU A 611 0.47 27.39 -10.94
CA GLU A 611 1.49 27.97 -10.04
C GLU A 611 2.55 28.74 -10.84
N ALA A 612 2.91 28.23 -12.01
CA ALA A 612 3.83 28.88 -12.93
C ALA A 612 3.38 30.29 -13.36
N PHE A 613 2.07 30.60 -13.31
CA PHE A 613 1.51 31.91 -13.67
C PHE A 613 1.35 32.87 -12.48
N HIS A 614 1.65 32.44 -11.26
CA HIS A 614 1.59 33.30 -10.06
C HIS A 614 2.89 34.09 -9.82
N GLN A 615 3.91 33.92 -10.68
CA GLN A 615 5.19 34.60 -10.54
C GLN A 615 5.07 36.10 -10.81
N THR A 616 5.76 36.91 -10.01
CA THR A 616 5.84 38.36 -10.21
C THR A 616 6.78 38.65 -11.38
N VAL A 617 6.19 38.91 -12.55
CA VAL A 617 6.92 39.34 -13.74
C VAL A 617 7.16 40.85 -13.75
N ASN A 618 8.34 41.26 -14.22
CA ASN A 618 8.65 42.66 -14.46
C ASN A 618 7.86 43.17 -15.68
N ARG A 619 6.77 43.89 -15.40
CA ARG A 619 5.85 44.40 -16.41
C ARG A 619 6.53 45.33 -17.42
N ASP A 620 7.47 46.17 -16.98
CA ASP A 620 8.14 47.14 -17.85
C ASP A 620 9.07 46.42 -18.84
N ALA A 621 9.76 45.37 -18.37
CA ALA A 621 10.60 44.54 -19.23
C ALA A 621 9.79 43.81 -20.30
N ILE A 622 8.61 43.27 -19.96
CA ILE A 622 7.71 42.59 -20.90
C ILE A 622 7.13 43.59 -21.91
N ARG A 623 6.67 44.77 -21.45
CA ARG A 623 6.19 45.83 -22.34
C ARG A 623 7.25 46.23 -23.34
N LYS A 624 8.49 46.41 -22.89
CA LYS A 624 9.62 46.72 -23.77
C LYS A 624 9.94 45.59 -24.75
N LYS A 625 9.92 44.32 -24.29
CA LYS A 625 10.16 43.12 -25.13
C LYS A 625 9.21 43.05 -26.32
N PHE A 626 7.92 43.34 -26.09
CA PHE A 626 6.89 43.26 -27.13
C PHE A 626 6.56 44.61 -27.80
N GLY A 627 7.25 45.70 -27.44
CA GLY A 627 6.99 47.03 -27.99
C GLY A 627 5.59 47.56 -27.66
N LEU A 628 5.08 47.25 -26.46
CA LEU A 628 3.78 47.68 -25.99
C LEU A 628 3.86 49.12 -25.43
N PRO A 629 2.85 49.99 -25.67
CA PRO A 629 2.83 51.33 -25.08
C PRO A 629 2.81 51.26 -23.54
N GLU A 630 3.46 52.21 -22.86
CA GLU A 630 3.63 52.17 -21.39
C GLU A 630 2.29 52.27 -20.64
N ASP A 631 1.36 53.08 -21.13
CA ASP A 631 0.05 53.35 -20.53
C ASP A 631 -1.09 52.49 -21.09
N ALA A 632 -0.80 51.59 -22.04
CA ALA A 632 -1.80 50.75 -22.68
C ALA A 632 -2.44 49.75 -21.71
N ILE A 633 -3.75 49.54 -21.88
CA ILE A 633 -4.50 48.42 -21.29
C ILE A 633 -4.39 47.25 -22.26
N VAL A 634 -3.55 46.27 -21.91
CA VAL A 634 -3.21 45.16 -22.81
C VAL A 634 -4.15 43.98 -22.59
N LEU A 635 -4.81 43.54 -23.67
CA LEU A 635 -5.51 42.26 -23.74
C LEU A 635 -4.65 41.26 -24.50
N GLY A 636 -4.15 40.25 -23.80
CA GLY A 636 -3.35 39.18 -24.38
C GLY A 636 -4.20 38.03 -24.93
N HIS A 637 -3.87 37.52 -26.11
CA HIS A 637 -4.40 36.27 -26.63
C HIS A 637 -3.24 35.35 -27.05
N LEU A 638 -3.14 34.20 -26.37
CA LEU A 638 -2.16 33.16 -26.68
C LEU A 638 -2.84 32.02 -27.45
N GLY A 639 -2.48 31.85 -28.72
CA GLY A 639 -2.97 30.75 -29.54
C GLY A 639 -2.59 30.88 -31.01
N GLY A 640 -2.40 29.74 -31.68
CA GLY A 640 -2.06 29.75 -33.11
C GLY A 640 -3.17 30.30 -34.00
N PHE A 641 -2.79 31.01 -35.07
CA PHE A 641 -3.70 31.66 -36.02
C PHE A 641 -4.46 30.63 -36.89
N ARG A 642 -5.52 30.06 -36.32
CA ARG A 642 -6.37 29.01 -36.91
C ARG A 642 -7.85 29.30 -36.64
N GLU A 643 -8.73 28.76 -37.49
CA GLU A 643 -10.17 28.98 -37.42
C GLU A 643 -10.77 28.76 -36.01
N PRO A 644 -10.42 27.68 -35.26
CA PRO A 644 -11.00 27.45 -33.93
C PRO A 644 -10.63 28.50 -32.87
N LYS A 645 -9.59 29.30 -33.11
CA LYS A 645 -9.16 30.39 -32.21
C LYS A 645 -9.88 31.71 -32.51
N ASN A 646 -10.62 31.79 -33.61
CA ASN A 646 -11.54 32.88 -33.94
C ASN A 646 -10.95 34.30 -33.79
N HIS A 647 -9.75 34.51 -34.34
CA HIS A 647 -9.06 35.80 -34.32
C HIS A 647 -9.87 36.91 -35.02
N VAL A 648 -10.73 36.56 -35.98
CA VAL A 648 -11.63 37.51 -36.65
C VAL A 648 -12.53 38.21 -35.63
N PHE A 649 -13.09 37.47 -34.67
CA PHE A 649 -13.91 38.05 -33.62
C PHE A 649 -13.11 38.92 -32.64
N LEU A 650 -11.82 38.61 -32.42
CA LEU A 650 -10.93 39.45 -31.60
C LEU A 650 -10.75 40.85 -32.21
N VAL A 651 -10.75 40.97 -33.55
CA VAL A 651 -10.69 42.27 -34.22
C VAL A 651 -11.94 43.09 -33.94
N GLU A 652 -13.12 42.47 -33.92
CA GLU A 652 -14.37 43.14 -33.56
C GLU A 652 -14.41 43.54 -32.07
N ILE A 653 -13.87 42.68 -31.19
CA ILE A 653 -13.70 43.02 -29.76
C ILE A 653 -12.79 44.24 -29.61
N ALA A 654 -11.67 44.29 -30.34
CA ALA A 654 -10.76 45.43 -30.29
C ALA A 654 -11.42 46.74 -30.72
N LYS A 655 -12.26 46.71 -31.77
CA LYS A 655 -13.07 47.88 -32.18
C LYS A 655 -13.98 48.35 -31.06
N ALA A 656 -14.69 47.42 -30.41
CA ALA A 656 -15.58 47.74 -29.31
C ALA A 656 -14.82 48.30 -28.09
N MET A 657 -13.72 47.66 -27.68
CA MET A 657 -12.89 48.12 -26.56
C MET A 657 -12.34 49.53 -26.78
N ARG A 658 -11.91 49.83 -28.00
CA ARG A 658 -11.41 51.15 -28.39
C ARG A 658 -12.46 52.26 -28.27
N SER A 659 -13.74 51.93 -28.48
CA SER A 659 -14.84 52.89 -28.28
C SER A 659 -15.05 53.25 -26.81
N ILE A 660 -14.54 52.42 -25.89
CA ILE A 660 -14.65 52.59 -24.44
C ILE A 660 -13.39 53.27 -23.89
N ASP A 661 -12.20 52.79 -24.27
CA ASP A 661 -10.92 53.35 -23.85
C ASP A 661 -9.91 53.31 -25.01
N SER A 662 -9.37 54.48 -25.38
CA SER A 662 -8.41 54.62 -26.48
C SER A 662 -7.07 53.95 -26.20
N ARG A 663 -6.75 53.64 -24.93
CA ARG A 663 -5.53 52.95 -24.48
C ARG A 663 -5.60 51.43 -24.66
N ALA A 664 -6.74 50.87 -25.07
CA ALA A 664 -6.87 49.44 -25.31
C ALA A 664 -5.91 48.96 -26.41
N HIS A 665 -5.16 47.90 -26.12
CA HIS A 665 -4.17 47.30 -27.03
C HIS A 665 -4.26 45.77 -27.00
N LEU A 666 -4.27 45.12 -28.16
CA LEU A 666 -4.30 43.66 -28.25
C LEU A 666 -2.91 43.10 -28.54
N LEU A 667 -2.45 42.19 -27.68
CA LEU A 667 -1.24 41.40 -27.90
C LEU A 667 -1.63 40.01 -28.38
N LEU A 668 -1.34 39.71 -29.65
CA LEU A 668 -1.61 38.39 -30.25
C LEU A 668 -0.30 37.58 -30.32
N VAL A 669 -0.28 36.48 -29.59
CA VAL A 669 0.88 35.58 -29.49
C VAL A 669 0.56 34.23 -30.11
N GLY A 670 1.44 33.78 -31.01
CA GLY A 670 1.30 32.56 -31.78
C GLY A 670 1.60 32.76 -33.26
N ASP A 671 1.47 31.69 -34.03
CA ASP A 671 1.63 31.71 -35.48
C ASP A 671 0.63 30.76 -36.15
N GLY A 672 0.46 30.89 -37.47
CA GLY A 672 -0.43 30.00 -38.21
C GLY A 672 -0.90 30.56 -39.55
N PRO A 673 -1.60 29.72 -40.33
CA PRO A 673 -1.97 30.03 -41.71
C PRO A 673 -2.88 31.26 -41.85
N LEU A 674 -3.65 31.64 -40.82
CA LEU A 674 -4.53 32.80 -40.87
C LEU A 674 -3.85 34.11 -40.45
N ARG A 675 -2.57 34.10 -40.08
CA ARG A 675 -1.89 35.29 -39.53
C ARG A 675 -1.95 36.47 -40.49
N GLU A 676 -1.58 36.25 -41.76
CA GLU A 676 -1.59 37.28 -42.80
C GLU A 676 -3.00 37.80 -43.08
N ASP A 677 -4.00 36.92 -43.05
CA ASP A 677 -5.41 37.31 -43.24
C ASP A 677 -5.90 38.23 -42.11
N ILE A 678 -5.53 37.91 -40.88
CA ILE A 678 -5.90 38.72 -39.70
C ILE A 678 -5.16 40.05 -39.70
N GLN A 679 -3.88 40.08 -40.09
CA GLN A 679 -3.14 41.33 -40.24
C GLN A 679 -3.84 42.25 -41.24
N ARG A 680 -4.21 41.73 -42.42
CA ARG A 680 -4.96 42.49 -43.43
C ARG A 680 -6.30 43.01 -42.91
N LEU A 681 -7.00 42.23 -42.10
CA LEU A 681 -8.27 42.66 -41.50
C LEU A 681 -8.08 43.80 -40.49
N VAL A 682 -7.02 43.74 -39.67
CA VAL A 682 -6.63 44.82 -38.75
C VAL A 682 -6.26 46.08 -39.53
N ASP A 683 -5.56 45.91 -40.66
CA ASP A 683 -5.15 47.03 -41.51
C ASP A 683 -6.36 47.73 -42.14
N GLN A 684 -7.31 46.97 -42.69
CA GLN A 684 -8.57 47.48 -43.25
C GLN A 684 -9.44 48.19 -42.20
N ALA A 685 -9.34 47.78 -40.94
CA ALA A 685 -10.03 48.41 -39.82
C ALA A 685 -9.32 49.68 -39.29
N ASN A 686 -8.15 50.05 -39.82
CA ASN A 686 -7.29 51.14 -39.32
C ASN A 686 -6.93 50.98 -37.83
N LEU A 687 -6.61 49.75 -37.40
CA LEU A 687 -6.29 49.41 -36.01
C LEU A 687 -4.84 48.98 -35.79
N GLN A 688 -3.95 49.12 -36.77
CA GLN A 688 -2.55 48.71 -36.69
C GLN A 688 -1.84 49.27 -35.44
N GLN A 689 -2.23 50.50 -35.07
CA GLN A 689 -1.91 51.24 -33.84
C GLN A 689 -1.95 50.41 -32.54
N HIS A 690 -2.90 49.48 -32.51
CA HIS A 690 -3.50 48.91 -31.31
C HIS A 690 -3.35 47.38 -31.26
N PHE A 691 -2.54 46.83 -32.16
CA PHE A 691 -2.26 45.41 -32.23
C PHE A 691 -0.76 45.18 -32.23
N THR A 692 -0.30 44.26 -31.39
CA THR A 692 1.05 43.70 -31.45
C THR A 692 0.95 42.23 -31.81
N PHE A 693 1.61 41.84 -32.90
CA PHE A 693 1.74 40.44 -33.31
C PHE A 693 3.11 39.91 -32.87
N ALA A 694 3.14 39.23 -31.72
CA ALA A 694 4.39 38.81 -31.07
C ALA A 694 5.08 37.60 -31.74
N GLY A 695 4.35 36.85 -32.57
CA GLY A 695 4.85 35.59 -33.12
C GLY A 695 4.89 34.46 -32.07
N LEU A 696 5.71 33.44 -32.32
CA LEU A 696 5.90 32.33 -31.39
C LEU A 696 6.75 32.76 -30.20
N VAL A 697 6.35 32.32 -29.01
CA VAL A 697 7.12 32.44 -27.77
C VAL A 697 7.38 31.03 -27.23
N ASP A 698 8.56 30.84 -26.64
CA ASP A 698 8.99 29.53 -26.13
C ASP A 698 8.29 29.14 -24.83
N ASP A 699 7.93 30.14 -24.01
CA ASP A 699 7.20 29.95 -22.76
C ASP A 699 6.00 30.91 -22.66
N ALA A 700 4.84 30.36 -22.30
CA ALA A 700 3.61 31.11 -22.11
C ALA A 700 3.60 31.93 -20.82
N THR A 701 4.45 31.61 -19.83
CA THR A 701 4.55 32.38 -18.58
C THR A 701 5.34 33.68 -18.75
N GLU A 702 5.98 33.89 -19.90
CA GLU A 702 6.73 35.11 -20.23
C GLU A 702 5.89 36.21 -20.91
N VAL A 703 4.57 35.98 -21.03
CA VAL A 703 3.57 36.87 -21.66
C VAL A 703 2.48 37.16 -20.65
#